data_AF-A0A928DRG0-F1
#
_entry.id   AF-A0A928DRG0-F1
#
_cell.length_a   1.000
_cell.length_b   1.000
_cell.length_c   1.000
_cell.angle_alpha   90.00
_cell.angle_beta   90.00
_cell.angle_gamma   90.00
#
_symmetry.space_group_name_H-M   'P 1'
#
loop_
_entity.id
_entity.type
_entity.pdbx_description
1 polymer ?
#
loop_
_entity_poly.entity_id
_entity_poly.type
_entity_poly.pdbx_seq_one_letter_code
_entity_poly.pdbx_strand_id
1 'polypeptide(L)'
;MPRHFSLTPCVSAAQFSHCTLLSCAARFSHFVLFWSVLVFLTFSAVMLPVGEAVGEVDIALKKPYTLYPTPTYSYCTDPGDREQLTDGETTQSYFWTQKGTVGWVDQPFSAVTVDLGKVESIKRFEFVTAAGRAGVHPPQAILVHVSLDGKTFYEAAELIREDERLNGKFQDDGYTIRCLQSEKKETKGRFVRFLTIGRGSFIFCDELRIFQGDRPAEEIVLQTPTEADPQKAYEQKRVELCVERRYSDDLETLLREINASAIPSEKKQELTKQALAVFEKRRDARNELPEDFQTILPLEPNHAKLYQLLADLRRAEGCAILTLGKCGIWDFLDRFQSPKMMERPELAVFGMGNETRFCAFNIFNAGTETKNVTLKLQGLGSAADITVHRVLWTDTHICQPVACALPEVPQETDGSFLVPVQPGLLQQIWLSVRMKPTGDGKKKTVHGKILCETEGGLCETDEIPLEVTVYPLVFPQKTALLLGGWDYTDGKGAYSVNEKNRAAFLRHIQARNVNAPWARAGVLMNCTREPDGSVKLDTTDFDAWIANWKTEDVREYFIFLARGGWSSTETFRNFLGTKAGTAEFHETVKNWMQAWAVHWEKMGISPDQINLLVHDEPNETMKDLTSFHAWCEAIRAGAPGVKIWEDPCYRDLTNAPEEFFAACDVLCPNRPMWLADPKKFDEFYFTQKEKGRTLHLYSCSGPQRLLDPYGYCLLQAWEADRVGAQSSFFWALGDGGGVSSWKEYFLGRNSYCPLFIDPNGTEVTGGKHMEAIRVSAQDFECLQMMRRKIAELKKTDPERAAELEKKLNALVDEVLLSAPEGTDPENAEECAKIRAEINWSANRDRTASERGRRWILKCLTE
;
A
#
# COMPACT_ATOMS: atom_id res chain seq x y z
N MET A 1 13.50 10.82 -43.64
CA MET A 1 13.96 12.05 -44.35
C MET A 1 12.73 12.94 -44.63
N PRO A 2 12.90 14.25 -44.90
CA PRO A 2 11.89 15.28 -44.54
C PRO A 2 11.09 15.87 -45.73
N ARG A 3 10.30 16.94 -45.44
CA ARG A 3 9.51 17.89 -46.28
C ARG A 3 7.98 17.72 -46.14
N HIS A 4 7.10 18.75 -46.19
CA HIS A 4 7.24 20.22 -45.99
C HIS A 4 5.84 20.91 -46.02
N PHE A 5 5.61 21.94 -45.18
CA PHE A 5 4.60 23.03 -45.34
C PHE A 5 3.09 22.59 -45.47
N SER A 6 2.06 23.46 -45.41
CA SER A 6 1.96 24.94 -45.46
C SER A 6 0.74 25.55 -44.73
N LEU A 7 0.92 26.76 -44.17
CA LEU A 7 0.02 27.94 -44.16
C LEU A 7 -1.31 28.03 -43.34
N THR A 8 -1.39 29.15 -42.62
CA THR A 8 -2.52 29.91 -42.00
C THR A 8 -3.25 30.81 -43.06
N PRO A 9 -4.12 31.85 -42.81
CA PRO A 9 -4.47 32.59 -41.56
C PRO A 9 -5.92 33.13 -41.37
N CYS A 10 -6.17 33.85 -40.25
CA CYS A 10 -6.85 35.19 -40.13
C CYS A 10 -6.92 35.64 -38.63
N VAL A 11 -6.37 36.79 -38.17
CA VAL A 11 -6.84 38.23 -38.25
C VAL A 11 -7.95 38.55 -37.22
N SER A 12 -7.93 39.59 -36.36
CA SER A 12 -7.05 40.77 -36.08
C SER A 12 -7.07 41.16 -34.57
N ALA A 13 -6.14 41.87 -33.90
CA ALA A 13 -4.93 42.67 -34.21
C ALA A 13 -5.03 44.24 -34.17
N ALA A 14 -5.15 44.87 -32.97
CA ALA A 14 -4.97 46.33 -32.73
C ALA A 14 -4.76 46.66 -31.22
N GLN A 15 -4.07 47.73 -30.75
CA GLN A 15 -2.88 48.47 -31.23
C GLN A 15 -2.28 49.38 -30.10
N PHE A 16 -1.26 50.20 -30.43
CA PHE A 16 -0.39 51.10 -29.61
C PHE A 16 0.80 50.42 -28.89
N SER A 17 2.10 50.71 -29.13
CA SER A 17 2.90 51.92 -29.50
C SER A 17 3.42 52.71 -28.27
N HIS A 18 4.69 53.14 -28.16
CA HIS A 18 5.92 52.93 -28.95
C HIS A 18 7.15 53.48 -28.17
N CYS A 19 8.37 52.90 -28.28
CA CYS A 19 9.63 53.65 -28.15
C CYS A 19 10.89 52.84 -28.58
N THR A 20 11.82 53.52 -29.27
CA THR A 20 13.08 53.04 -29.90
C THR A 20 14.29 53.09 -28.94
N LEU A 21 15.27 52.16 -28.95
CA LEU A 21 16.44 51.99 -29.87
C LEU A 21 17.41 53.22 -29.88
N LEU A 22 18.75 53.13 -29.99
CA LEU A 22 19.63 52.26 -30.83
C LEU A 22 21.15 52.39 -30.46
N SER A 23 21.96 51.31 -30.61
CA SER A 23 23.41 51.27 -31.04
C SER A 23 24.56 52.00 -30.28
N CYS A 24 25.87 51.87 -30.60
CA CYS A 24 26.80 50.74 -30.94
C CYS A 24 28.28 51.25 -31.03
N ALA A 25 29.28 50.44 -30.62
CA ALA A 25 30.70 50.41 -31.09
C ALA A 25 31.59 51.70 -30.93
N ALA A 26 32.93 51.71 -31.17
CA ALA A 26 34.03 50.78 -30.79
C ALA A 26 35.46 51.37 -31.05
N ARG A 27 36.46 50.94 -30.25
CA ARG A 27 37.95 50.89 -30.51
C ARG A 27 38.84 52.16 -30.46
N PHE A 28 40.16 51.87 -30.41
CA PHE A 28 41.40 52.70 -30.39
C PHE A 28 41.87 53.27 -29.03
N SER A 29 43.17 53.56 -28.76
CA SER A 29 44.44 52.76 -28.88
C SER A 29 45.70 53.65 -28.61
N HIS A 30 46.77 53.05 -28.04
CA HIS A 30 48.23 53.46 -28.09
C HIS A 30 48.75 54.60 -27.16
N PHE A 31 49.64 54.27 -26.18
CA PHE A 31 51.13 54.53 -26.08
C PHE A 31 51.52 55.93 -25.52
N VAL A 32 52.74 56.29 -25.04
CA VAL A 32 54.12 55.72 -25.06
C VAL A 32 54.87 56.00 -23.70
N LEU A 33 56.16 55.59 -23.57
CA LEU A 33 57.20 55.89 -22.52
C LEU A 33 57.22 54.98 -21.26
N PHE A 34 58.31 54.65 -20.53
CA PHE A 34 59.75 55.07 -20.37
C PHE A 34 60.06 56.21 -19.35
N TRP A 35 61.13 56.20 -18.52
CA TRP A 35 62.46 55.51 -18.55
C TRP A 35 63.04 55.18 -17.13
N SER A 36 64.22 54.53 -17.13
CA SER A 36 65.07 53.87 -16.08
C SER A 36 65.38 54.46 -14.67
N VAL A 37 65.34 53.58 -13.64
CA VAL A 37 66.39 53.17 -12.64
C VAL A 37 67.50 54.17 -12.16
N LEU A 38 67.74 54.29 -10.82
CA LEU A 38 68.98 53.89 -10.05
C LEU A 38 69.07 54.39 -8.56
N VAL A 39 69.68 53.57 -7.66
CA VAL A 39 70.55 53.93 -6.47
C VAL A 39 69.98 54.32 -5.05
N PHE A 40 70.23 53.39 -4.09
CA PHE A 40 70.70 53.51 -2.68
C PHE A 40 69.83 53.88 -1.42
N LEU A 41 70.11 53.08 -0.37
CA LEU A 41 70.18 53.34 1.09
C LEU A 41 68.93 53.54 1.99
N THR A 42 68.65 52.47 2.76
CA THR A 42 68.35 52.43 4.22
C THR A 42 67.38 53.42 4.87
N PHE A 43 66.33 52.87 5.49
CA PHE A 43 66.27 52.81 6.97
C PHE A 43 65.40 51.62 7.42
N SER A 44 65.70 51.04 8.59
CA SER A 44 65.01 49.84 9.09
C SER A 44 63.74 50.17 9.89
N ALA A 45 62.65 49.44 9.63
CA ALA A 45 61.48 49.36 10.50
C ALA A 45 61.05 47.89 10.65
N VAL A 46 60.87 47.43 11.88
CA VAL A 46 60.46 46.04 12.18
C VAL A 46 58.95 45.92 12.01
N MET A 47 58.50 45.09 11.08
CA MET A 47 57.13 44.59 11.08
C MET A 47 57.06 43.26 11.84
N LEU A 48 56.15 43.20 12.81
CA LEU A 48 55.64 41.94 13.32
C LEU A 48 54.69 41.35 12.27
N PRO A 49 54.73 40.04 12.01
CA PRO A 49 53.77 39.42 11.10
C PRO A 49 52.36 39.46 11.71
N VAL A 50 51.37 39.88 10.91
CA VAL A 50 49.96 39.62 11.21
C VAL A 50 49.74 38.12 11.06
N GLY A 51 49.15 37.48 12.07
CA GLY A 51 48.85 36.06 12.02
C GLY A 51 47.80 35.75 10.95
N GLU A 52 48.10 34.79 10.07
CA GLU A 52 47.16 34.28 9.09
C GLU A 52 45.99 33.56 9.78
N ALA A 53 44.79 33.68 9.22
CA ALA A 53 43.65 32.89 9.66
C ALA A 53 43.83 31.44 9.21
N VAL A 54 44.14 30.55 10.14
CA VAL A 54 44.22 29.10 9.88
C VAL A 54 42.83 28.61 9.45
N GLY A 55 42.74 28.03 8.24
CA GLY A 55 41.50 27.48 7.70
C GLY A 55 40.96 26.31 8.53
N GLU A 56 39.67 26.01 8.39
CA GLU A 56 39.08 24.85 9.09
C GLU A 56 39.70 23.54 8.58
N VAL A 57 40.22 22.72 9.50
CA VAL A 57 40.82 21.43 9.17
C VAL A 57 39.72 20.38 9.06
N ASP A 58 39.51 19.88 7.86
CA ASP A 58 38.75 18.64 7.63
C ASP A 58 39.62 17.44 8.02
N ILE A 59 39.09 16.62 8.91
CA ILE A 59 39.70 15.39 9.42
C ILE A 59 39.08 14.13 8.79
N ALA A 60 38.03 14.25 7.97
CA ALA A 60 37.53 13.17 7.11
C ALA A 60 38.45 12.91 5.92
N LEU A 61 39.22 13.91 5.48
CA LEU A 61 40.03 13.87 4.26
C LEU A 61 40.90 12.60 4.16
N LYS A 62 40.59 11.78 3.16
CA LYS A 62 41.24 10.51 2.79
C LYS A 62 41.23 9.47 3.91
N LYS A 63 40.17 9.46 4.72
CA LYS A 63 39.89 8.44 5.73
C LYS A 63 39.08 7.29 5.13
N PRO A 64 39.37 6.03 5.49
CA PRO A 64 38.58 4.89 5.04
C PRO A 64 37.16 4.95 5.62
N TYR A 65 36.19 4.50 4.84
CA TYR A 65 34.80 4.38 5.28
C TYR A 65 34.17 3.05 4.84
N THR A 66 32.98 2.79 5.36
CA THR A 66 32.15 1.63 5.01
C THR A 66 30.78 2.08 4.54
N LEU A 67 30.20 1.33 3.60
CA LEU A 67 28.89 1.60 3.00
C LEU A 67 27.92 0.47 3.31
N TYR A 68 26.73 0.82 3.79
CA TYR A 68 25.62 -0.11 4.01
C TYR A 68 24.27 0.51 3.59
N PRO A 69 23.49 -0.11 2.69
CA PRO A 69 23.88 -1.22 1.83
C PRO A 69 24.96 -0.80 0.82
N THR A 70 25.49 -1.75 0.05
CA THR A 70 26.36 -1.46 -1.11
C THR A 70 25.61 -0.58 -2.12
N PRO A 71 26.26 0.38 -2.80
CA PRO A 71 25.66 1.20 -3.85
C PRO A 71 24.98 0.36 -4.94
N THR A 72 23.83 0.83 -5.42
CA THR A 72 22.99 0.10 -6.40
C THR A 72 22.70 0.88 -7.68
N TYR A 73 23.02 2.18 -7.75
CA TYR A 73 22.67 3.00 -8.91
C TYR A 73 23.72 2.92 -10.03
N SER A 74 23.53 1.93 -10.90
CA SER A 74 24.48 1.51 -11.96
C SER A 74 25.10 2.59 -12.86
N TYR A 75 24.48 3.77 -13.01
CA TYR A 75 25.09 4.88 -13.76
C TYR A 75 26.29 5.48 -13.04
N CYS A 76 26.20 5.72 -11.73
CA CYS A 76 27.28 6.31 -10.93
C CYS A 76 28.15 5.24 -10.25
N THR A 77 27.59 4.17 -9.70
CA THR A 77 28.33 3.08 -9.01
C THR A 77 29.55 2.56 -9.78
N ASP A 78 30.72 2.50 -9.13
CA ASP A 78 31.97 1.95 -9.65
C ASP A 78 32.98 1.60 -8.52
N PRO A 79 34.15 0.97 -8.80
CA PRO A 79 35.15 0.63 -7.77
C PRO A 79 35.61 1.80 -6.86
N GLY A 80 35.55 3.05 -7.33
CA GLY A 80 35.90 4.27 -6.59
C GLY A 80 34.95 4.61 -5.44
N ASP A 81 33.74 4.01 -5.39
CA ASP A 81 32.72 4.17 -4.33
C ASP A 81 33.24 3.90 -2.90
N ARG A 82 34.45 3.34 -2.73
CA ARG A 82 35.07 3.00 -1.44
C ARG A 82 36.03 4.07 -0.91
N GLU A 83 36.43 5.02 -1.74
CA GLU A 83 37.48 6.00 -1.42
C GLU A 83 37.02 7.45 -1.68
N GLN A 84 36.13 7.68 -2.65
CA GLN A 84 35.79 9.03 -3.14
C GLN A 84 35.02 9.98 -2.20
N LEU A 85 34.07 9.49 -1.37
CA LEU A 85 33.29 10.33 -0.42
C LEU A 85 34.10 11.08 0.66
N THR A 86 35.43 11.04 0.61
CA THR A 86 36.32 11.79 1.51
C THR A 86 37.58 12.29 0.80
N ASP A 87 37.64 12.28 -0.54
CA ASP A 87 38.90 12.55 -1.26
C ASP A 87 39.24 14.05 -1.37
N GLY A 88 38.27 14.93 -1.14
CA GLY A 88 38.35 16.39 -1.19
C GLY A 88 37.79 17.02 -2.48
N GLU A 89 37.34 16.21 -3.44
CA GLU A 89 36.75 16.68 -4.70
C GLU A 89 35.21 16.79 -4.60
N THR A 90 34.57 17.49 -5.55
CA THR A 90 33.10 17.57 -5.63
C THR A 90 32.63 17.61 -7.08
N THR A 91 31.48 17.00 -7.35
CA THR A 91 30.86 16.94 -8.67
C THR A 91 30.19 18.27 -9.01
N GLN A 92 30.74 18.97 -10.00
CA GLN A 92 30.18 20.24 -10.52
C GLN A 92 29.20 20.04 -11.70
N SER A 93 28.84 18.80 -12.01
CA SER A 93 28.01 18.44 -13.17
C SER A 93 26.75 17.69 -12.74
N TYR A 94 26.17 16.86 -13.62
CA TYR A 94 24.92 16.15 -13.37
C TYR A 94 25.16 14.91 -12.49
N PHE A 95 25.01 15.12 -11.17
CA PHE A 95 25.38 14.26 -10.04
C PHE A 95 25.35 12.76 -10.35
N TRP A 96 24.15 12.20 -10.53
CA TRP A 96 23.88 10.78 -10.64
C TRP A 96 24.36 10.12 -11.95
N THR A 97 25.15 10.82 -12.77
CA THR A 97 25.84 10.27 -13.94
C THR A 97 27.35 10.41 -13.88
N GLN A 98 27.89 11.05 -12.85
CA GLN A 98 29.34 11.12 -12.62
C GLN A 98 29.82 9.92 -11.82
N LYS A 99 31.11 9.61 -11.94
CA LYS A 99 31.74 8.53 -11.17
C LYS A 99 32.11 8.94 -9.74
N GLY A 100 32.56 10.18 -9.55
CA GLY A 100 32.66 10.85 -8.25
C GLY A 100 31.30 11.18 -7.61
N THR A 101 30.40 10.21 -7.49
CA THR A 101 29.09 10.29 -6.82
C THR A 101 28.62 8.87 -6.47
N VAL A 102 28.52 8.56 -5.18
CA VAL A 102 27.96 7.30 -4.69
C VAL A 102 26.44 7.39 -4.70
N GLY A 103 25.76 6.35 -5.17
CA GLY A 103 24.31 6.36 -5.39
C GLY A 103 23.59 5.05 -5.10
N TRP A 104 22.39 5.18 -4.54
CA TRP A 104 21.48 4.08 -4.24
C TRP A 104 20.13 4.32 -4.91
N VAL A 105 19.54 3.22 -5.41
CA VAL A 105 18.17 3.15 -5.93
C VAL A 105 17.37 2.09 -5.19
N ASP A 106 16.12 2.44 -4.91
CA ASP A 106 15.10 1.67 -4.17
C ASP A 106 15.61 1.14 -2.82
N GLN A 107 16.53 1.89 -2.19
CA GLN A 107 16.99 1.66 -0.82
C GLN A 107 16.33 2.68 0.12
N PRO A 108 15.73 2.24 1.24
CA PRO A 108 15.03 3.14 2.16
C PRO A 108 15.96 4.13 2.89
N PHE A 109 17.22 3.74 3.07
CA PHE A 109 18.29 4.55 3.64
C PHE A 109 19.66 4.09 3.12
N SER A 110 20.68 4.90 3.33
CA SER A 110 22.08 4.46 3.32
C SER A 110 22.81 4.92 4.58
N ALA A 111 23.84 4.18 4.96
CA ALA A 111 24.71 4.45 6.09
C ALA A 111 26.17 4.45 5.63
N VAL A 112 26.82 5.61 5.71
CA VAL A 112 28.25 5.77 5.45
C VAL A 112 28.97 5.97 6.78
N THR A 113 29.89 5.07 7.15
CA THR A 113 30.63 5.17 8.42
C THR A 113 32.12 5.34 8.17
N VAL A 114 32.63 6.55 8.43
CA VAL A 114 34.05 6.95 8.30
C VAL A 114 34.82 6.58 9.57
N ASP A 115 36.04 6.06 9.43
CA ASP A 115 36.99 5.85 10.54
C ASP A 115 38.12 6.88 10.49
N LEU A 116 38.09 7.85 11.42
CA LEU A 116 39.11 8.89 11.58
C LEU A 116 40.48 8.32 12.03
N GLY A 117 40.53 7.05 12.45
CA GLY A 117 41.72 6.30 12.87
C GLY A 117 42.07 6.45 14.36
N LYS A 118 41.70 7.58 14.97
CA LYS A 118 41.76 7.85 16.42
C LYS A 118 40.52 8.64 16.83
N VAL A 119 40.29 8.78 18.14
CA VAL A 119 39.27 9.70 18.65
C VAL A 119 39.74 11.14 18.40
N GLU A 120 38.90 11.93 17.75
CA GLU A 120 39.07 13.37 17.50
C GLU A 120 37.91 14.16 18.13
N SER A 121 38.16 15.43 18.43
CA SER A 121 37.10 16.41 18.67
C SER A 121 36.53 16.91 17.33
N ILE A 122 35.24 17.22 17.30
CA ILE A 122 34.51 17.57 16.08
C ILE A 122 33.61 18.78 16.36
N LYS A 123 33.63 19.78 15.46
CA LYS A 123 32.77 20.98 15.53
C LYS A 123 31.73 21.12 14.43
N ARG A 124 31.88 20.43 13.29
CA ARG A 124 30.97 20.60 12.16
C ARG A 124 31.01 19.39 11.23
N PHE A 125 29.88 19.09 10.61
CA PHE A 125 29.73 18.06 9.60
C PHE A 125 29.21 18.67 8.30
N GLU A 126 29.63 18.12 7.15
CA GLU A 126 29.05 18.42 5.84
C GLU A 126 28.67 17.12 5.11
N PHE A 127 27.57 17.17 4.36
CA PHE A 127 27.14 16.14 3.43
C PHE A 127 26.73 16.81 2.12
N VAL A 128 27.44 16.52 1.02
CA VAL A 128 27.17 17.14 -0.29
C VAL A 128 26.26 16.23 -1.12
N THR A 129 25.19 16.79 -1.69
CA THR A 129 24.12 16.05 -2.36
C THR A 129 23.42 16.89 -3.44
N ALA A 130 22.51 16.30 -4.22
CA ALA A 130 21.74 17.00 -5.26
C ALA A 130 20.29 16.52 -5.38
N ALA A 131 19.40 17.41 -5.78
CA ALA A 131 17.95 17.15 -5.90
C ALA A 131 17.29 18.01 -7.00
N GLY A 132 15.97 17.83 -7.18
CA GLY A 132 15.12 18.71 -7.99
C GLY A 132 15.03 18.36 -9.48
N ARG A 133 15.39 17.12 -9.87
CA ARG A 133 15.19 16.61 -11.24
C ARG A 133 15.19 15.08 -11.28
N ALA A 134 14.61 14.50 -12.34
CA ALA A 134 14.59 13.05 -12.60
C ALA A 134 14.03 12.17 -11.46
N GLY A 135 13.15 12.69 -10.61
CA GLY A 135 12.61 11.97 -9.44
C GLY A 135 13.52 11.95 -8.22
N VAL A 136 14.65 12.67 -8.25
CA VAL A 136 15.55 12.82 -7.10
C VAL A 136 15.09 14.00 -6.24
N HIS A 137 14.68 13.70 -5.01
CA HIS A 137 14.28 14.69 -4.01
C HIS A 137 15.35 14.87 -2.93
N PRO A 138 15.32 15.97 -2.15
CA PRO A 138 16.14 16.15 -0.96
C PRO A 138 15.95 14.99 0.02
N PRO A 139 17.01 14.47 0.67
CA PRO A 139 16.87 13.45 1.69
C PRO A 139 15.87 13.86 2.79
N GLN A 140 15.11 12.90 3.32
CA GLN A 140 14.10 13.18 4.35
C GLN A 140 14.72 13.50 5.72
N ALA A 141 15.88 12.92 6.00
CA ALA A 141 16.74 13.23 7.14
C ALA A 141 18.16 12.72 6.87
N ILE A 142 19.17 13.30 7.53
CA ILE A 142 20.52 12.73 7.63
C ILE A 142 20.97 12.79 9.08
N LEU A 143 20.84 11.66 9.78
CA LEU A 143 21.31 11.52 11.15
C LEU A 143 22.83 11.31 11.17
N VAL A 144 23.56 12.16 11.89
CA VAL A 144 24.99 11.99 12.13
C VAL A 144 25.19 11.41 13.51
N HIS A 145 25.74 10.20 13.56
CA HIS A 145 26.03 9.46 14.79
C HIS A 145 27.55 9.32 14.98
N VAL A 146 28.08 9.69 16.14
CA VAL A 146 29.50 9.51 16.49
C VAL A 146 29.71 8.29 17.37
N SER A 147 30.88 7.65 17.30
CA SER A 147 31.26 6.51 18.15
C SER A 147 32.76 6.50 18.47
N LEU A 148 33.12 6.00 19.66
CA LEU A 148 34.51 5.85 20.09
C LEU A 148 35.11 4.48 19.73
N ASP A 149 34.27 3.45 19.61
CA ASP A 149 34.61 2.03 19.56
C ASP A 149 34.04 1.28 18.33
N GLY A 150 33.19 1.95 17.53
CA GLY A 150 32.49 1.38 16.38
C GLY A 150 31.27 0.54 16.76
N LYS A 151 30.82 0.61 18.01
CA LYS A 151 29.71 -0.21 18.57
C LYS A 151 28.72 0.63 19.35
N THR A 152 29.21 1.54 20.17
CA THR A 152 28.42 2.47 20.99
C THR A 152 28.33 3.80 20.24
N PHE A 153 27.15 4.14 19.75
CA PHE A 153 26.90 5.36 18.96
C PHE A 153 26.13 6.42 19.77
N TYR A 154 26.26 7.69 19.40
CA TYR A 154 25.61 8.84 20.04
C TYR A 154 25.11 9.81 18.94
N GLU A 155 23.91 10.39 19.09
CA GLU A 155 23.42 11.42 18.13
C GLU A 155 24.26 12.71 18.26
N ALA A 156 24.71 13.25 17.13
CA ALA A 156 25.53 14.47 17.07
C ALA A 156 24.89 15.56 16.20
N ALA A 157 24.19 15.21 15.12
CA ALA A 157 23.46 16.15 14.27
C ALA A 157 22.29 15.48 13.53
N GLU A 158 21.35 16.30 13.06
CA GLU A 158 20.45 15.94 11.96
C GLU A 158 20.56 17.03 10.89
N LEU A 159 21.21 16.72 9.76
CA LEU A 159 21.70 17.76 8.84
C LEU A 159 20.59 18.46 8.07
N ILE A 160 19.43 17.83 7.82
CA ILE A 160 18.35 18.49 7.08
C ILE A 160 17.76 19.61 7.95
N ARG A 161 17.31 19.31 9.17
CA ARG A 161 16.77 20.32 10.10
C ARG A 161 17.80 21.32 10.61
N GLU A 162 19.10 21.04 10.52
CA GLU A 162 20.17 21.99 10.85
C GLU A 162 20.48 22.92 9.67
N ASP A 163 20.69 22.37 8.48
CA ASP A 163 20.96 23.14 7.27
C ASP A 163 19.76 24.00 6.86
N GLU A 164 18.51 23.53 7.05
CA GLU A 164 17.32 24.36 6.82
C GLU A 164 17.23 25.58 7.77
N ARG A 165 17.86 25.52 8.96
CA ARG A 165 17.93 26.64 9.91
C ARG A 165 19.07 27.62 9.59
N LEU A 166 20.15 27.13 9.00
CA LEU A 166 21.30 27.96 8.58
C LEU A 166 21.06 28.63 7.22
N ASN A 167 20.56 27.85 6.26
CA ASN A 167 20.57 28.15 4.82
C ASN A 167 19.15 28.19 4.19
N GLY A 168 18.09 28.07 5.00
CA GLY A 168 16.70 28.04 4.53
C GLY A 168 16.30 26.71 3.89
N LYS A 169 15.02 26.52 3.53
CA LYS A 169 14.53 25.21 3.07
C LYS A 169 15.28 24.62 1.86
N PHE A 170 15.39 23.29 1.80
CA PHE A 170 15.88 22.60 0.60
C PHE A 170 14.72 22.36 -0.37
N GLN A 171 14.51 23.32 -1.28
CA GLN A 171 13.48 23.23 -2.31
C GLN A 171 13.89 22.28 -3.45
N ASP A 172 12.90 21.63 -4.06
CA ASP A 172 13.05 20.68 -5.16
C ASP A 172 12.40 21.14 -6.48
N ASP A 173 12.22 22.46 -6.63
CA ASP A 173 11.67 23.14 -7.80
C ASP A 173 12.65 23.31 -8.98
N GLY A 174 13.92 22.93 -8.79
CA GLY A 174 14.92 22.86 -9.87
C GLY A 174 16.19 22.12 -9.47
N TYR A 175 16.96 21.65 -10.47
CA TYR A 175 18.20 20.91 -10.25
C TYR A 175 19.20 21.73 -9.43
N THR A 176 19.46 21.29 -8.20
CA THR A 176 20.27 22.00 -7.22
C THR A 176 21.24 21.03 -6.54
N ILE A 177 22.52 21.39 -6.54
CA ILE A 177 23.56 20.76 -5.72
C ILE A 177 23.67 21.56 -4.42
N ARG A 178 23.73 20.89 -3.27
CA ARG A 178 23.76 21.53 -1.95
C ARG A 178 24.73 20.81 -1.01
N CYS A 179 25.61 21.57 -0.39
CA CYS A 179 26.35 21.14 0.79
C CYS A 179 25.45 21.37 2.01
N LEU A 180 25.02 20.30 2.66
CA LEU A 180 24.21 20.34 3.88
C LEU A 180 25.14 20.44 5.09
N GLN A 181 24.97 21.47 5.91
CA GLN A 181 25.88 21.77 7.02
C GLN A 181 25.21 21.59 8.39
N SER A 182 25.95 21.05 9.36
CA SER A 182 25.52 21.05 10.76
C SER A 182 25.68 22.43 11.40
N GLU A 183 24.89 22.70 12.43
CA GLU A 183 25.22 23.76 13.40
C GLU A 183 26.55 23.44 14.10
N LYS A 184 27.17 24.43 14.74
CA LYS A 184 28.43 24.21 15.48
C LYS A 184 28.21 23.25 16.65
N LYS A 185 29.03 22.21 16.73
CA LYS A 185 29.00 21.15 17.73
C LYS A 185 30.15 21.27 18.73
N GLU A 186 29.95 20.62 19.86
CA GLU A 186 31.01 20.23 20.79
C GLU A 186 30.86 18.72 21.02
N THR A 187 31.40 17.91 20.10
CA THR A 187 31.27 16.45 20.10
C THR A 187 32.60 15.77 19.77
N LYS A 188 32.66 14.44 19.89
CA LYS A 188 33.88 13.66 19.61
C LYS A 188 33.57 12.27 19.08
N GLY A 189 34.49 11.71 18.30
CA GLY A 189 34.36 10.37 17.76
C GLY A 189 35.66 9.87 17.15
N ARG A 190 35.80 8.55 17.05
CA ARG A 190 36.69 7.92 16.08
C ARG A 190 35.92 7.55 14.80
N PHE A 191 34.72 7.01 14.97
CA PHE A 191 33.84 6.65 13.88
C PHE A 191 32.72 7.69 13.76
N VAL A 192 32.40 8.08 12.53
CA VAL A 192 31.31 9.02 12.23
C VAL A 192 30.44 8.40 11.16
N ARG A 193 29.17 8.16 11.51
CA ARG A 193 28.15 7.52 10.67
C ARG A 193 27.13 8.56 10.21
N PHE A 194 27.04 8.77 8.90
CA PHE A 194 25.96 9.50 8.26
C PHE A 194 24.90 8.47 7.84
N LEU A 195 23.72 8.52 8.48
CA LEU A 195 22.56 7.68 8.19
C LEU A 195 21.51 8.52 7.45
N THR A 196 21.50 8.39 6.12
CA THR A 196 20.71 9.19 5.19
C THR A 196 19.43 8.47 4.82
N ILE A 197 18.27 9.09 5.09
CA ILE A 197 16.94 8.55 4.79
C ILE A 197 16.46 9.15 3.46
N GLY A 198 16.14 8.29 2.49
CA GLY A 198 15.72 8.73 1.15
C GLY A 198 14.32 9.34 1.13
N ARG A 199 14.07 10.23 0.17
CA ARG A 199 12.73 10.73 -0.16
C ARG A 199 12.40 10.28 -1.59
N GLY A 200 11.56 9.25 -1.72
CA GLY A 200 11.40 8.52 -2.98
C GLY A 200 12.54 7.51 -3.21
N SER A 201 12.73 7.07 -4.45
CA SER A 201 13.60 5.95 -4.81
C SER A 201 15.12 6.19 -4.73
N PHE A 202 15.60 7.41 -4.47
CA PHE A 202 17.02 7.74 -4.69
C PHE A 202 17.72 8.38 -3.48
N ILE A 203 19.00 8.05 -3.32
CA ILE A 203 19.95 8.69 -2.41
C ILE A 203 21.28 8.89 -3.15
N PHE A 204 21.86 10.08 -3.05
CA PHE A 204 23.17 10.42 -3.64
C PHE A 204 24.05 11.23 -2.71
N CYS A 205 25.36 10.99 -2.77
CA CYS A 205 26.39 11.79 -2.12
C CYS A 205 27.66 11.76 -2.99
N ASP A 206 28.38 12.87 -3.12
CA ASP A 206 29.73 12.91 -3.71
C ASP A 206 30.82 13.08 -2.65
N GLU A 207 30.55 13.77 -1.53
CA GLU A 207 31.56 14.14 -0.54
C GLU A 207 30.97 14.29 0.89
N LEU A 208 31.78 13.88 1.89
CA LEU A 208 31.53 14.01 3.33
C LEU A 208 32.71 14.68 4.03
N ARG A 209 32.45 15.73 4.82
CA ARG A 209 33.51 16.43 5.59
C ARG A 209 33.20 16.50 7.07
N ILE A 210 34.26 16.45 7.89
CA ILE A 210 34.18 16.40 9.36
C ILE A 210 35.26 17.35 9.88
N PHE A 211 34.88 18.47 10.51
CA PHE A 211 35.84 19.51 10.90
C PHE A 211 36.29 19.38 12.35
N GLN A 212 37.61 19.46 12.58
CA GLN A 212 38.25 19.34 13.90
C GLN A 212 37.67 20.33 14.92
N GLY A 213 37.33 19.84 16.11
CA GLY A 213 36.80 20.64 17.21
C GLY A 213 37.83 21.57 17.85
N ASP A 214 37.39 22.72 18.34
CA ASP A 214 38.27 23.74 18.93
C ASP A 214 38.75 23.41 20.37
N ARG A 215 38.31 22.28 20.95
CA ARG A 215 38.72 21.74 22.27
C ARG A 215 39.36 20.35 22.14
N PRO A 216 40.19 19.91 23.11
CA PRO A 216 40.66 18.52 23.19
C PRO A 216 39.51 17.50 23.27
N ALA A 217 39.71 16.31 22.73
CA ALA A 217 38.70 15.24 22.76
C ALA A 217 38.50 14.66 24.18
N GLU A 218 39.44 14.90 25.09
CA GLU A 218 39.42 14.46 26.47
C GLU A 218 38.38 15.23 27.30
N GLU A 219 38.19 16.52 27.00
CA GLU A 219 37.30 17.44 27.73
C GLU A 219 35.82 17.27 27.36
N ILE A 220 35.53 16.83 26.13
CA ILE A 220 34.17 16.72 25.59
C ILE A 220 33.48 15.47 26.14
N VAL A 221 32.29 15.61 26.73
CA VAL A 221 31.49 14.48 27.27
C VAL A 221 30.35 14.14 26.32
N LEU A 222 30.29 12.88 25.86
CA LEU A 222 29.16 12.36 25.10
C LEU A 222 28.01 12.01 26.05
N GLN A 223 26.76 12.23 25.61
CA GLN A 223 25.56 12.04 26.43
C GLN A 223 25.03 10.60 26.34
N THR A 224 23.72 10.39 26.31
CA THR A 224 23.10 9.06 26.17
C THR A 224 23.46 8.42 24.82
N PRO A 225 23.81 7.12 24.77
CA PRO A 225 23.91 6.39 23.51
C PRO A 225 22.60 6.36 22.74
N THR A 226 22.69 6.31 21.41
CA THR A 226 21.57 6.04 20.48
C THR A 226 21.66 4.60 19.95
N GLU A 227 20.67 4.16 19.17
CA GLU A 227 20.65 2.82 18.59
C GLU A 227 21.89 2.58 17.69
N ALA A 228 22.59 1.50 18.01
CA ALA A 228 23.83 1.11 17.37
C ALA A 228 23.58 0.52 15.98
N ASP A 229 22.47 -0.19 15.80
CA ASP A 229 22.10 -0.79 14.53
C ASP A 229 21.50 0.25 13.54
N PRO A 230 22.01 0.35 12.30
CA PRO A 230 21.55 1.37 11.35
C PRO A 230 20.13 1.11 10.83
N GLN A 231 19.69 -0.15 10.73
CA GLN A 231 18.34 -0.52 10.28
C GLN A 231 17.31 -0.09 11.32
N LYS A 232 17.53 -0.41 12.59
CA LYS A 232 16.65 0.00 13.69
C LYS A 232 16.65 1.52 13.91
N ALA A 233 17.81 2.18 13.79
CA ALA A 233 17.89 3.63 13.88
C ALA A 233 17.10 4.32 12.75
N TYR A 234 17.14 3.77 11.53
CA TYR A 234 16.27 4.17 10.43
C TYR A 234 14.79 3.93 10.76
N GLU A 235 14.42 2.76 11.27
CA GLU A 235 13.02 2.42 11.62
C GLU A 235 12.45 3.39 12.67
N GLN A 236 13.18 3.61 13.77
CA GLN A 236 12.83 4.59 14.80
C GLN A 236 12.64 6.00 14.20
N LYS A 237 13.60 6.44 13.38
CA LYS A 237 13.55 7.78 12.78
C LYS A 237 12.43 7.93 11.75
N ARG A 238 12.16 6.90 10.94
CA ARG A 238 11.03 6.90 10.00
C ARG A 238 9.70 7.09 10.74
N VAL A 239 9.51 6.42 11.88
CA VAL A 239 8.28 6.57 12.67
C VAL A 239 8.17 8.01 13.22
N GLU A 240 9.27 8.63 13.69
CA GLU A 240 9.27 10.06 14.08
C GLU A 240 8.84 10.96 12.90
N LEU A 241 9.43 10.75 11.72
CA LEU A 241 9.15 11.53 10.50
C LEU A 241 7.71 11.34 10.00
N CYS A 242 7.14 10.14 10.11
CA CYS A 242 5.74 9.86 9.78
C CYS A 242 4.78 10.55 10.76
N VAL A 243 5.11 10.59 12.06
CA VAL A 243 4.37 11.34 13.07
C VAL A 243 4.44 12.85 12.78
N GLU A 244 5.62 13.41 12.50
CA GLU A 244 5.79 14.83 12.17
C GLU A 244 5.02 15.22 10.91
N ARG A 245 5.10 14.41 9.85
CA ARG A 245 4.36 14.63 8.60
C ARG A 245 2.85 14.65 8.84
N ARG A 246 2.29 13.70 9.60
CA ARG A 246 0.85 13.69 9.92
C ARG A 246 0.40 14.99 10.58
N TYR A 247 1.16 15.51 11.54
CA TYR A 247 0.82 16.80 12.18
C TYR A 247 0.92 17.96 11.20
N SER A 248 1.89 17.94 10.28
CA SER A 248 2.07 19.00 9.28
C SER A 248 0.93 19.01 8.26
N ASP A 249 0.57 17.85 7.70
CA ASP A 249 -0.52 17.67 6.74
C ASP A 249 -1.88 18.08 7.34
N ASP A 250 -2.16 17.63 8.57
CA ASP A 250 -3.41 17.91 9.28
C ASP A 250 -3.47 19.39 9.76
N LEU A 251 -2.34 19.98 10.16
CA LEU A 251 -2.24 21.41 10.48
C LEU A 251 -2.48 22.28 9.25
N GLU A 252 -1.83 22.01 8.12
CA GLU A 252 -2.00 22.80 6.90
C GLU A 252 -3.46 22.75 6.44
N THR A 253 -4.08 21.58 6.49
CA THR A 253 -5.49 21.40 6.15
C THR A 253 -6.41 22.15 7.13
N LEU A 254 -6.15 22.09 8.44
CA LEU A 254 -6.89 22.88 9.43
C LEU A 254 -6.76 24.40 9.19
N LEU A 255 -5.55 24.90 8.91
CA LEU A 255 -5.31 26.32 8.63
C LEU A 255 -5.99 26.76 7.32
N ARG A 256 -6.02 25.89 6.30
CA ARG A 256 -6.74 26.11 5.04
C ARG A 256 -8.25 26.25 5.29
N GLU A 257 -8.83 25.35 6.09
CA GLU A 257 -10.24 25.39 6.50
C GLU A 257 -10.59 26.64 7.35
N ILE A 258 -9.78 26.97 8.36
CA ILE A 258 -9.97 28.20 9.16
C ILE A 258 -9.95 29.44 8.24
N ASN A 259 -9.01 29.50 7.30
CA ASN A 259 -8.90 30.61 6.35
C ASN A 259 -10.12 30.69 5.40
N ALA A 260 -10.58 29.55 4.86
CA ALA A 260 -11.72 29.48 3.93
C ALA A 260 -13.09 29.73 4.59
N SER A 261 -13.24 29.41 5.88
CA SER A 261 -14.51 29.48 6.62
C SER A 261 -15.16 30.88 6.64
N ALA A 262 -16.46 30.93 6.95
CA ALA A 262 -17.22 32.19 7.06
C ALA A 262 -17.20 32.84 8.46
N ILE A 263 -16.39 32.34 9.40
CA ILE A 263 -16.41 32.79 10.81
C ILE A 263 -15.75 34.18 11.00
N PRO A 264 -16.05 34.90 12.10
CA PRO A 264 -15.45 36.20 12.39
C PRO A 264 -13.91 36.19 12.42
N SER A 265 -13.29 37.26 11.92
CA SER A 265 -11.82 37.37 11.80
C SER A 265 -11.08 37.17 13.12
N GLU A 266 -11.63 37.64 14.24
CA GLU A 266 -11.05 37.44 15.57
C GLU A 266 -10.97 35.94 15.93
N LYS A 267 -12.03 35.17 15.63
CA LYS A 267 -12.05 33.72 15.88
C LYS A 267 -11.12 32.96 14.93
N LYS A 268 -10.96 33.42 13.67
CA LYS A 268 -9.92 32.88 12.77
C LYS A 268 -8.51 33.07 13.36
N GLN A 269 -8.19 34.27 13.84
CA GLN A 269 -6.89 34.55 14.47
C GLN A 269 -6.69 33.73 15.75
N GLU A 270 -7.73 33.58 16.56
CA GLU A 270 -7.72 32.78 17.80
C GLU A 270 -7.44 31.29 17.52
N LEU A 271 -8.13 30.69 16.55
CA LEU A 271 -7.96 29.28 16.16
C LEU A 271 -6.62 29.02 15.48
N THR A 272 -6.21 29.89 14.55
CA THR A 272 -4.88 29.81 13.89
C THR A 272 -3.75 29.87 14.92
N LYS A 273 -3.82 30.78 15.90
CA LYS A 273 -2.83 30.88 16.98
C LYS A 273 -2.76 29.60 17.83
N GLN A 274 -3.90 28.99 18.14
CA GLN A 274 -3.94 27.74 18.90
C GLN A 274 -3.40 26.54 18.09
N ALA A 275 -3.75 26.46 16.81
CA ALA A 275 -3.27 25.39 15.92
C ALA A 275 -1.73 25.42 15.78
N LEU A 276 -1.15 26.61 15.57
CA LEU A 276 0.29 26.81 15.55
C LEU A 276 0.95 26.44 16.88
N ALA A 277 0.39 26.88 18.02
CA ALA A 277 0.93 26.56 19.35
C ALA A 277 0.89 25.05 19.68
N VAL A 278 -0.10 24.30 19.17
CA VAL A 278 -0.13 22.83 19.28
C VAL A 278 1.03 22.19 18.49
N PHE A 279 1.32 22.70 17.29
CA PHE A 279 2.42 22.21 16.46
C PHE A 279 3.80 22.57 17.00
N GLU A 280 4.00 23.82 17.45
CA GLU A 280 5.22 24.25 18.14
C GLU A 280 5.52 23.35 19.34
N LYS A 281 4.51 23.08 20.19
CA LYS A 281 4.67 22.14 21.31
C LYS A 281 5.08 20.74 20.85
N ARG A 282 4.58 20.23 19.72
CA ARG A 282 4.99 18.90 19.20
C ARG A 282 6.43 18.89 18.71
N ARG A 283 6.86 19.95 18.01
CA ARG A 283 8.24 20.12 17.52
C ARG A 283 9.23 20.18 18.68
N ASP A 284 8.90 20.94 19.71
CA ASP A 284 9.76 21.16 20.87
C ASP A 284 9.77 19.91 21.79
N ALA A 285 8.66 19.17 21.84
CA ALA A 285 8.57 17.85 22.48
C ALA A 285 9.16 16.73 21.58
N ARG A 286 10.46 16.80 21.26
CA ARG A 286 11.24 15.60 20.88
C ARG A 286 11.23 14.63 22.06
N ASN A 287 10.41 13.58 22.01
CA ASN A 287 10.43 12.48 22.98
C ASN A 287 9.93 11.17 22.38
N GLU A 288 10.28 10.10 23.07
CA GLU A 288 10.02 8.71 22.73
C GLU A 288 8.53 8.42 22.49
N LEU A 289 8.24 7.63 21.45
CA LEU A 289 6.90 7.07 21.25
C LEU A 289 6.73 5.89 22.23
N PRO A 290 5.58 5.75 22.90
CA PRO A 290 5.39 4.70 23.88
C PRO A 290 5.41 3.31 23.22
N GLU A 291 5.77 2.27 23.98
CA GLU A 291 5.91 0.90 23.46
C GLU A 291 4.60 0.36 22.85
N ASP A 292 3.44 0.84 23.31
CA ASP A 292 2.12 0.50 22.80
C ASP A 292 1.66 1.36 21.61
N PHE A 293 2.45 2.34 21.15
CA PHE A 293 2.08 3.29 20.08
C PHE A 293 1.51 2.60 18.82
N GLN A 294 0.39 3.14 18.32
CA GLN A 294 -0.34 2.66 17.14
C GLN A 294 -0.59 3.81 16.15
N THR A 295 -0.75 3.50 14.87
CA THR A 295 -1.10 4.46 13.82
C THR A 295 -2.61 4.76 13.74
N ILE A 296 -3.34 4.64 14.85
CA ILE A 296 -4.76 5.01 14.95
C ILE A 296 -4.89 6.51 15.20
N LEU A 297 -5.83 7.19 14.54
CA LEU A 297 -6.03 8.63 14.71
C LEU A 297 -7.10 8.95 15.78
N PRO A 298 -6.90 10.00 16.62
CA PRO A 298 -5.70 10.84 16.72
C PRO A 298 -4.52 10.10 17.37
N LEU A 299 -3.29 10.33 16.88
CA LEU A 299 -2.09 9.55 17.27
C LEU A 299 -1.72 9.67 18.76
N GLU A 300 -1.92 10.84 19.37
CA GLU A 300 -1.72 11.07 20.81
C GLU A 300 -2.51 12.32 21.29
N PRO A 301 -2.59 12.60 22.61
CA PRO A 301 -3.45 13.65 23.17
C PRO A 301 -3.21 15.11 22.75
N ASN A 302 -2.07 15.49 22.17
CA ASN A 302 -1.88 16.82 21.56
C ASN A 302 -2.28 16.82 20.07
N HIS A 303 -2.11 15.73 19.31
CA HIS A 303 -2.69 15.56 17.97
C HIS A 303 -4.23 15.66 18.03
N ALA A 304 -4.84 15.07 19.06
CA ALA A 304 -6.28 15.20 19.32
C ALA A 304 -6.75 16.67 19.44
N LYS A 305 -5.85 17.61 19.79
CA LYS A 305 -6.19 19.04 19.89
C LYS A 305 -6.34 19.72 18.53
N LEU A 306 -5.67 19.23 17.47
CA LEU A 306 -5.95 19.72 16.11
C LEU A 306 -7.38 19.36 15.69
N TYR A 307 -7.85 18.15 16.03
CA TYR A 307 -9.23 17.75 15.81
C TYR A 307 -10.22 18.49 16.75
N GLN A 308 -9.86 18.78 18.01
CA GLN A 308 -10.67 19.68 18.85
C GLN A 308 -10.77 21.10 18.26
N LEU A 309 -9.72 21.64 17.66
CA LEU A 309 -9.77 22.94 16.96
C LEU A 309 -10.62 22.90 15.69
N LEU A 310 -10.68 21.75 15.00
CA LEU A 310 -11.65 21.50 13.92
C LEU A 310 -13.10 21.42 14.45
N ALA A 311 -13.32 20.79 15.62
CA ALA A 311 -14.63 20.78 16.29
C ALA A 311 -15.07 22.22 16.65
N ASP A 312 -14.16 23.02 17.18
CA ASP A 312 -14.36 24.44 17.51
C ASP A 312 -14.61 25.30 16.27
N LEU A 313 -13.92 25.03 15.15
CA LEU A 313 -14.22 25.64 13.85
C LEU A 313 -15.66 25.32 13.42
N ARG A 314 -16.04 24.05 13.37
CA ARG A 314 -17.39 23.64 12.95
C ARG A 314 -18.47 24.17 13.90
N ARG A 315 -18.20 24.23 15.21
CA ARG A 315 -19.08 24.85 16.21
C ARG A 315 -19.21 26.38 16.00
N ALA A 316 -18.12 27.07 15.67
CA ALA A 316 -18.13 28.50 15.34
C ALA A 316 -18.82 28.80 13.99
N GLU A 317 -18.82 27.85 13.05
CA GLU A 317 -19.65 27.91 11.85
C GLU A 317 -21.15 27.68 12.15
N GLY A 318 -21.50 27.19 13.35
CA GLY A 318 -22.89 26.88 13.74
C GLY A 318 -23.34 25.46 13.38
N CYS A 319 -22.44 24.48 13.39
CA CYS A 319 -22.81 23.06 13.36
C CYS A 319 -23.38 22.62 14.73
N ALA A 320 -24.30 21.65 14.73
CA ALA A 320 -24.81 21.05 15.95
C ALA A 320 -23.72 20.22 16.67
N ILE A 321 -23.86 20.05 17.99
CA ILE A 321 -22.86 19.37 18.84
C ILE A 321 -22.63 17.92 18.39
N LEU A 322 -23.68 17.24 17.96
CA LEU A 322 -23.59 16.05 17.12
C LEU A 322 -24.24 16.34 15.77
N THR A 323 -23.79 15.65 14.74
CA THR A 323 -24.46 15.62 13.43
C THR A 323 -24.38 14.21 12.87
N LEU A 324 -25.52 13.68 12.43
CA LEU A 324 -25.62 12.38 11.74
C LEU A 324 -25.71 12.61 10.24
N GLY A 325 -24.88 11.90 9.47
CA GLY A 325 -24.74 12.09 8.03
C GLY A 325 -24.90 10.81 7.23
N LYS A 326 -25.59 10.89 6.10
CA LYS A 326 -25.61 9.86 5.04
C LYS A 326 -24.22 9.73 4.40
N CYS A 327 -23.81 8.50 4.07
CA CYS A 327 -22.57 8.22 3.34
C CYS A 327 -22.66 6.87 2.61
N GLY A 328 -21.83 6.66 1.60
CA GLY A 328 -21.62 5.34 1.01
C GLY A 328 -20.75 4.48 1.91
N ILE A 329 -21.05 3.18 1.95
CA ILE A 329 -20.23 2.18 2.67
C ILE A 329 -18.79 2.17 2.14
N TRP A 330 -18.62 2.16 0.81
CA TRP A 330 -17.32 2.05 0.15
C TRP A 330 -16.58 3.37 -0.07
N ASP A 331 -17.13 4.51 0.38
CA ASP A 331 -16.53 5.81 0.07
C ASP A 331 -15.19 6.02 0.78
N PHE A 332 -14.27 6.69 0.07
CA PHE A 332 -13.09 7.29 0.69
C PHE A 332 -13.56 8.55 1.44
N LEU A 333 -13.50 8.48 2.77
CA LEU A 333 -13.95 9.59 3.62
C LEU A 333 -12.88 10.70 3.66
N ASP A 334 -13.31 11.93 3.87
CA ASP A 334 -12.44 13.04 4.26
C ASP A 334 -12.59 13.29 5.78
N ARG A 335 -11.45 13.41 6.49
CA ARG A 335 -11.42 13.72 7.93
C ARG A 335 -11.92 15.14 8.23
N PHE A 336 -11.77 16.06 7.28
CA PHE A 336 -12.07 17.48 7.44
C PHE A 336 -13.46 17.87 6.92
N GLN A 337 -14.19 16.96 6.27
CA GLN A 337 -15.50 17.21 5.65
C GLN A 337 -16.45 17.95 6.58
N SER A 338 -16.97 19.10 6.15
CA SER A 338 -17.89 19.89 6.98
C SER A 338 -19.22 19.14 7.18
N PRO A 339 -19.66 18.89 8.44
CA PRO A 339 -20.87 18.11 8.72
C PRO A 339 -22.15 18.79 8.23
N LYS A 340 -22.12 20.11 7.98
CA LYS A 340 -23.22 20.86 7.35
C LYS A 340 -23.59 20.38 5.94
N MET A 341 -22.65 19.74 5.24
CA MET A 341 -22.86 19.24 3.87
C MET A 341 -23.50 17.85 3.84
N MET A 342 -23.80 17.25 5.01
CA MET A 342 -24.31 15.89 5.11
C MET A 342 -25.84 15.87 5.15
N GLU A 343 -26.44 15.12 4.23
CA GLU A 343 -27.86 14.77 4.29
C GLU A 343 -28.15 13.90 5.52
N ARG A 344 -29.40 13.93 6.05
CA ARG A 344 -29.81 12.97 7.09
C ARG A 344 -29.67 11.53 6.56
N PRO A 345 -29.14 10.58 7.36
CA PRO A 345 -29.06 9.19 6.94
C PRO A 345 -30.44 8.53 6.92
N GLU A 346 -30.70 7.81 5.83
CA GLU A 346 -31.75 6.81 5.71
C GLU A 346 -31.07 5.52 5.21
N LEU A 347 -31.31 4.40 5.89
CA LEU A 347 -30.60 3.15 5.63
C LEU A 347 -31.55 2.11 5.04
N ALA A 348 -31.11 1.44 3.97
CA ALA A 348 -31.85 0.34 3.36
C ALA A 348 -30.90 -0.76 2.92
N VAL A 349 -31.11 -1.98 3.42
CA VAL A 349 -30.30 -3.16 3.08
C VAL A 349 -31.21 -4.24 2.49
N PHE A 350 -30.77 -4.88 1.42
CA PHE A 350 -31.53 -5.94 0.75
C PHE A 350 -30.62 -7.09 0.32
N GLY A 351 -31.17 -8.29 0.23
CA GLY A 351 -30.41 -9.51 -0.05
C GLY A 351 -31.24 -10.77 0.11
N MET A 352 -30.58 -11.92 0.16
CA MET A 352 -31.23 -13.23 0.33
C MET A 352 -31.00 -13.81 1.74
N GLY A 353 -31.77 -14.82 2.14
CA GLY A 353 -31.60 -15.48 3.43
C GLY A 353 -30.20 -16.07 3.59
N ASN A 354 -29.62 -16.01 4.79
CA ASN A 354 -28.24 -16.35 5.15
C ASN A 354 -27.14 -15.42 4.60
N GLU A 355 -27.45 -14.47 3.71
CA GLU A 355 -26.51 -13.46 3.22
C GLU A 355 -26.18 -12.40 4.28
N THR A 356 -24.96 -11.84 4.27
CA THR A 356 -24.58 -10.65 5.06
C THR A 356 -24.35 -9.46 4.13
N ARG A 357 -25.10 -8.37 4.30
CA ARG A 357 -24.93 -7.10 3.57
C ARG A 357 -24.80 -5.91 4.52
N PHE A 358 -24.51 -4.73 3.97
CA PHE A 358 -23.99 -3.60 4.73
C PHE A 358 -24.76 -2.31 4.52
N CYS A 359 -24.80 -1.47 5.55
CA CYS A 359 -25.08 -0.04 5.44
C CYS A 359 -24.22 0.73 6.45
N ALA A 360 -24.09 2.03 6.25
CA ALA A 360 -23.30 2.91 7.12
C ALA A 360 -23.90 4.30 7.21
N PHE A 361 -23.53 5.02 8.27
CA PHE A 361 -23.78 6.45 8.45
C PHE A 361 -22.57 7.07 9.16
N ASN A 362 -22.38 8.38 8.99
CA ASN A 362 -21.35 9.14 9.67
C ASN A 362 -21.91 9.83 10.92
N ILE A 363 -21.08 9.98 11.95
CA ILE A 363 -21.30 10.83 13.11
C ILE A 363 -20.14 11.83 13.18
N PHE A 364 -20.46 13.11 13.38
CA PHE A 364 -19.48 14.15 13.72
C PHE A 364 -19.78 14.73 15.10
N ASN A 365 -18.73 15.01 15.89
CA ASN A 365 -18.82 15.64 17.20
C ASN A 365 -18.17 17.03 17.17
N ALA A 366 -18.98 18.09 17.26
CA ALA A 366 -18.53 19.48 17.36
C ALA A 366 -18.38 19.97 18.82
N GLY A 367 -18.54 19.07 19.80
CA GLY A 367 -18.29 19.34 21.22
C GLY A 367 -16.81 19.46 21.58
N THR A 368 -16.54 19.79 22.84
CA THR A 368 -15.19 20.01 23.39
C THR A 368 -14.49 18.72 23.88
N GLU A 369 -15.19 17.60 23.90
CA GLU A 369 -14.78 16.35 24.56
C GLU A 369 -15.28 15.12 23.78
N THR A 370 -14.66 13.95 24.01
CA THR A 370 -15.17 12.68 23.48
C THR A 370 -16.58 12.44 23.98
N LYS A 371 -17.53 12.16 23.07
CA LYS A 371 -18.90 11.83 23.45
C LYS A 371 -19.19 10.35 23.23
N ASN A 372 -19.66 9.69 24.28
CA ASN A 372 -20.26 8.36 24.17
C ASN A 372 -21.64 8.54 23.55
N VAL A 373 -21.84 7.94 22.37
CA VAL A 373 -23.13 7.87 21.69
C VAL A 373 -23.67 6.46 21.89
N THR A 374 -24.81 6.33 22.54
CA THR A 374 -25.50 5.05 22.74
C THR A 374 -26.41 4.79 21.55
N LEU A 375 -26.17 3.68 20.84
CA LEU A 375 -26.98 3.26 19.70
C LEU A 375 -27.95 2.14 20.12
N LYS A 376 -29.24 2.29 19.81
CA LYS A 376 -30.28 1.28 20.08
C LYS A 376 -31.06 0.91 18.83
N LEU A 377 -31.05 -0.37 18.47
CA LEU A 377 -31.76 -0.91 17.30
C LEU A 377 -33.20 -1.29 17.70
N GLN A 378 -34.20 -0.83 16.93
CA GLN A 378 -35.62 -1.07 17.20
C GLN A 378 -36.40 -1.49 15.95
N GLY A 379 -37.52 -2.20 16.13
CA GLY A 379 -38.48 -2.55 15.07
C GLY A 379 -38.12 -3.72 14.14
N LEU A 380 -36.83 -4.10 14.06
CA LEU A 380 -36.33 -5.11 13.11
C LEU A 380 -36.78 -6.56 13.38
N GLY A 381 -37.15 -6.86 14.63
CA GLY A 381 -37.58 -8.19 15.06
C GLY A 381 -36.54 -9.27 14.74
N SER A 382 -36.98 -10.37 14.14
CA SER A 382 -36.14 -11.51 13.72
C SER A 382 -35.80 -11.52 12.22
N ALA A 383 -35.80 -10.36 11.54
CA ALA A 383 -35.48 -10.29 10.10
C ALA A 383 -33.99 -10.47 9.78
N ALA A 384 -33.11 -10.08 10.70
CA ALA A 384 -31.66 -10.19 10.57
C ALA A 384 -30.99 -10.42 11.93
N ASP A 385 -29.69 -10.68 11.91
CA ASP A 385 -28.74 -10.37 13.00
C ASP A 385 -27.91 -9.16 12.56
N ILE A 386 -27.55 -8.27 13.49
CA ILE A 386 -26.76 -7.06 13.17
C ILE A 386 -25.56 -6.95 14.11
N THR A 387 -24.37 -6.84 13.52
CA THR A 387 -23.15 -6.43 14.21
C THR A 387 -22.88 -4.95 13.92
N VAL A 388 -22.62 -4.17 14.96
CA VAL A 388 -22.21 -2.76 14.86
C VAL A 388 -20.69 -2.68 14.85
N HIS A 389 -20.10 -1.88 13.96
CA HIS A 389 -18.67 -1.64 13.88
C HIS A 389 -18.37 -0.14 13.93
N ARG A 390 -17.33 0.24 14.67
CA ARG A 390 -16.81 1.62 14.72
C ARG A 390 -15.64 1.71 13.75
N VAL A 391 -15.83 2.37 12.61
CA VAL A 391 -14.80 2.41 11.55
C VAL A 391 -13.61 3.26 12.00
N LEU A 392 -12.47 2.66 12.35
CA LEU A 392 -11.33 3.42 12.85
C LEU A 392 -10.51 4.04 11.72
N TRP A 393 -10.06 5.27 11.95
CA TRP A 393 -9.04 5.93 11.16
C TRP A 393 -7.67 5.36 11.50
N THR A 394 -7.01 4.78 10.50
CA THR A 394 -5.62 4.31 10.61
C THR A 394 -4.76 5.00 9.57
N ASP A 395 -3.64 5.55 10.00
CA ASP A 395 -2.60 6.02 9.09
C ASP A 395 -1.79 4.84 8.54
N THR A 396 -1.33 5.01 7.29
CA THR A 396 -0.54 4.02 6.55
C THR A 396 0.93 4.39 6.55
N HIS A 397 1.79 3.46 6.15
CA HIS A 397 3.25 3.67 6.13
C HIS A 397 3.71 4.80 5.19
N ILE A 398 2.92 5.16 4.16
CA ILE A 398 3.19 6.34 3.29
C ILE A 398 2.57 7.66 3.81
N CYS A 399 2.01 7.67 5.02
CA CYS A 399 1.31 8.79 5.66
C CYS A 399 0.03 9.26 4.93
N GLN A 400 -0.85 8.32 4.53
CA GLN A 400 -2.19 8.60 4.00
C GLN A 400 -3.25 7.89 4.85
N PRO A 401 -4.03 8.59 5.69
CA PRO A 401 -4.97 7.93 6.58
C PRO A 401 -6.25 7.48 5.88
N VAL A 402 -6.77 6.35 6.34
CA VAL A 402 -8.00 5.74 5.81
C VAL A 402 -8.90 5.22 6.92
N ALA A 403 -10.21 5.27 6.68
CA ALA A 403 -11.25 4.70 7.53
C ALA A 403 -11.64 3.31 7.01
N CYS A 404 -10.79 2.31 7.24
CA CYS A 404 -11.01 0.94 6.75
C CYS A 404 -11.04 -0.17 7.81
N ALA A 405 -10.56 0.06 9.03
CA ALA A 405 -10.61 -0.92 10.11
C ALA A 405 -12.05 -1.04 10.65
N LEU A 406 -12.56 -2.27 10.81
CA LEU A 406 -13.93 -2.57 11.24
C LEU A 406 -13.98 -3.35 12.58
N PRO A 407 -13.41 -2.85 13.69
CA PRO A 407 -13.60 -3.48 15.00
C PRO A 407 -15.08 -3.45 15.39
N GLU A 408 -15.55 -4.58 15.90
CA GLU A 408 -16.91 -4.75 16.41
C GLU A 408 -17.09 -3.93 17.69
N VAL A 409 -18.23 -3.27 17.83
CA VAL A 409 -18.66 -2.63 19.07
C VAL A 409 -19.39 -3.68 19.89
N PRO A 410 -18.94 -4.02 21.11
CA PRO A 410 -19.65 -4.96 21.97
C PRO A 410 -21.08 -4.51 22.23
N GLN A 411 -22.01 -5.47 22.33
CA GLN A 411 -23.36 -5.19 22.75
C GLN A 411 -23.42 -5.14 24.28
N GLU A 412 -24.01 -4.07 24.81
CA GLU A 412 -24.23 -3.87 26.23
C GLU A 412 -25.34 -4.78 26.77
N THR A 413 -25.39 -4.93 28.10
CA THR A 413 -26.36 -5.83 28.76
C THR A 413 -27.84 -5.43 28.58
N ASP A 414 -28.13 -4.20 28.17
CA ASP A 414 -29.48 -3.71 27.80
C ASP A 414 -29.81 -3.88 26.30
N GLY A 415 -28.86 -4.39 25.51
CA GLY A 415 -28.96 -4.55 24.06
C GLY A 415 -28.50 -3.34 23.24
N SER A 416 -28.01 -2.28 23.87
CA SER A 416 -27.45 -1.10 23.18
C SER A 416 -25.98 -1.30 22.77
N PHE A 417 -25.40 -0.33 22.05
CA PHE A 417 -23.99 -0.30 21.66
C PHE A 417 -23.39 1.07 21.98
N LEU A 418 -22.29 1.11 22.74
CA LEU A 418 -21.67 2.37 23.16
C LEU A 418 -20.51 2.77 22.22
N VAL A 419 -20.62 3.92 21.57
CA VAL A 419 -19.62 4.39 20.60
C VAL A 419 -18.97 5.71 21.04
N PRO A 420 -17.66 5.73 21.37
CA PRO A 420 -16.95 6.97 21.67
C PRO A 420 -16.57 7.72 20.39
N VAL A 421 -17.13 8.91 20.20
CA VAL A 421 -16.90 9.81 19.06
C VAL A 421 -15.98 10.97 19.47
N GLN A 422 -14.81 11.04 18.84
CA GLN A 422 -13.81 12.09 19.09
C GLN A 422 -14.27 13.46 18.56
N PRO A 423 -13.96 14.59 19.24
CA PRO A 423 -14.17 15.92 18.68
C PRO A 423 -13.51 16.08 17.31
N GLY A 424 -14.26 16.59 16.33
CA GLY A 424 -13.76 17.00 15.02
C GLY A 424 -13.33 15.90 14.07
N LEU A 425 -13.12 14.66 14.53
CA LEU A 425 -12.78 13.53 13.68
C LEU A 425 -14.06 12.81 13.22
N LEU A 426 -14.36 12.87 11.93
CA LEU A 426 -15.52 12.23 11.32
C LEU A 426 -15.52 10.71 11.56
N GLN A 427 -16.56 10.18 12.20
CA GLN A 427 -16.63 8.77 12.62
C GLN A 427 -17.72 8.04 11.83
N GLN A 428 -17.35 7.15 10.90
CA GLN A 428 -18.34 6.26 10.27
C GLN A 428 -18.72 5.12 11.24
N ILE A 429 -20.01 4.80 11.27
CA ILE A 429 -20.61 3.62 11.90
C ILE A 429 -21.03 2.68 10.77
N TRP A 430 -20.65 1.41 10.89
CA TRP A 430 -20.89 0.39 9.87
C TRP A 430 -21.73 -0.74 10.47
N LEU A 431 -22.73 -1.20 9.75
CA LEU A 431 -23.65 -2.25 10.18
C LEU A 431 -23.53 -3.47 9.28
N SER A 432 -23.18 -4.61 9.86
CA SER A 432 -23.14 -5.91 9.19
C SER A 432 -24.46 -6.64 9.44
N VAL A 433 -25.33 -6.67 8.43
CA VAL A 433 -26.71 -7.16 8.51
C VAL A 433 -26.79 -8.55 7.88
N ARG A 434 -26.83 -9.59 8.71
CA ARG A 434 -26.99 -10.99 8.27
C ARG A 434 -28.46 -11.36 8.23
N MET A 435 -29.00 -11.60 7.04
CA MET A 435 -30.43 -11.81 6.83
C MET A 435 -30.88 -13.22 7.19
N LYS A 436 -32.05 -13.34 7.84
CA LYS A 436 -32.68 -14.63 8.14
C LYS A 436 -33.62 -15.02 6.99
N PRO A 437 -33.59 -16.27 6.49
CA PRO A 437 -34.52 -16.75 5.46
C PRO A 437 -35.99 -16.48 5.83
N THR A 438 -36.82 -16.10 4.86
CA THR A 438 -38.20 -15.67 5.13
C THR A 438 -39.12 -16.81 5.55
N GLY A 439 -38.82 -18.05 5.15
CA GLY A 439 -39.47 -19.28 5.59
C GLY A 439 -40.84 -19.55 4.97
N ASP A 440 -41.56 -18.53 4.51
CA ASP A 440 -42.87 -18.61 3.86
C ASP A 440 -42.83 -18.57 2.33
N GLY A 441 -41.61 -18.49 1.75
CA GLY A 441 -41.39 -18.39 0.31
C GLY A 441 -41.71 -17.01 -0.28
N LYS A 442 -41.90 -15.97 0.54
CA LYS A 442 -42.23 -14.60 0.07
C LYS A 442 -41.12 -13.61 0.40
N LYS A 443 -41.16 -12.50 -0.33
CA LYS A 443 -40.35 -11.30 -0.07
C LYS A 443 -40.84 -10.63 1.21
N LYS A 444 -39.93 -10.29 2.13
CA LYS A 444 -40.24 -9.70 3.43
C LYS A 444 -39.44 -8.42 3.64
N THR A 445 -40.14 -7.31 3.73
CA THR A 445 -39.58 -6.01 4.12
C THR A 445 -39.96 -5.71 5.56
N VAL A 446 -39.00 -5.24 6.36
CA VAL A 446 -39.21 -4.78 7.74
C VAL A 446 -38.59 -3.40 7.91
N HIS A 447 -39.36 -2.48 8.48
CA HIS A 447 -38.92 -1.12 8.80
C HIS A 447 -38.62 -1.03 10.29
N GLY A 448 -37.35 -0.84 10.63
CA GLY A 448 -36.88 -0.51 11.96
C GLY A 448 -36.25 0.88 12.02
N LYS A 449 -35.58 1.17 13.13
CA LYS A 449 -34.83 2.40 13.32
C LYS A 449 -33.64 2.22 14.27
N ILE A 450 -32.71 3.16 14.20
CA ILE A 450 -31.63 3.34 15.16
C ILE A 450 -31.92 4.60 15.96
N LEU A 451 -31.89 4.50 17.30
CA LEU A 451 -31.88 5.67 18.18
C LEU A 451 -30.44 5.99 18.57
N CYS A 452 -30.10 7.28 18.59
CA CYS A 452 -28.79 7.80 18.99
C CYS A 452 -28.97 8.70 20.22
N GLU A 453 -28.41 8.31 21.37
CA GLU A 453 -28.55 9.01 22.65
C GLU A 453 -27.19 9.47 23.21
N THR A 454 -27.18 10.50 24.07
CA THR A 454 -25.97 10.90 24.84
C THR A 454 -26.29 11.28 26.29
N GLU A 455 -25.29 11.19 27.15
CA GLU A 455 -25.35 11.51 28.59
C GLU A 455 -25.76 12.97 28.90
N GLY A 456 -25.56 13.90 27.95
CA GLY A 456 -25.85 15.33 28.13
C GLY A 456 -27.28 15.76 27.86
N GLY A 457 -28.17 14.83 27.49
CA GLY A 457 -29.53 15.10 27.04
C GLY A 457 -29.74 14.82 25.55
N LEU A 458 -31.00 14.97 25.11
CA LEU A 458 -31.43 14.68 23.74
C LEU A 458 -31.06 15.79 22.75
N CYS A 459 -30.57 15.39 21.57
CA CYS A 459 -31.13 15.96 20.34
C CYS A 459 -32.52 15.31 20.17
N GLU A 460 -33.57 16.11 19.99
CA GLU A 460 -34.93 15.77 20.47
C GLU A 460 -35.52 14.44 19.95
N THR A 461 -35.11 13.96 18.77
CA THR A 461 -34.81 12.54 18.49
C THR A 461 -34.24 12.41 17.08
N ASP A 462 -32.93 12.22 16.95
CA ASP A 462 -32.29 11.97 15.65
C ASP A 462 -32.32 10.47 15.31
N GLU A 463 -33.54 9.97 15.06
CA GLU A 463 -33.79 8.60 14.65
C GLU A 463 -33.31 8.36 13.21
N ILE A 464 -32.62 7.26 12.96
CA ILE A 464 -32.20 6.82 11.63
C ILE A 464 -33.15 5.70 11.16
N PRO A 465 -33.95 5.89 10.08
CA PRO A 465 -34.74 4.82 9.49
C PRO A 465 -33.86 3.69 8.95
N LEU A 466 -34.25 2.43 9.18
CA LEU A 466 -33.55 1.26 8.68
C LEU A 466 -34.53 0.24 8.07
N GLU A 467 -34.56 0.14 6.74
CA GLU A 467 -35.25 -0.92 6.01
C GLU A 467 -34.34 -2.17 5.86
N VAL A 468 -34.91 -3.35 6.13
CA VAL A 468 -34.31 -4.64 5.76
C VAL A 468 -35.28 -5.39 4.85
N THR A 469 -34.90 -5.62 3.59
CA THR A 469 -35.69 -6.33 2.58
C THR A 469 -35.05 -7.67 2.19
N VAL A 470 -35.62 -8.77 2.68
CA VAL A 470 -35.18 -10.13 2.38
C VAL A 470 -36.00 -10.70 1.22
N TYR A 471 -35.32 -11.10 0.15
CA TYR A 471 -35.92 -11.82 -0.99
C TYR A 471 -36.10 -13.32 -0.65
N PRO A 472 -37.07 -14.03 -1.27
CA PRO A 472 -37.37 -15.45 -1.02
C PRO A 472 -36.34 -16.43 -1.62
N LEU A 473 -35.06 -16.08 -1.53
CA LEU A 473 -33.92 -16.87 -1.95
C LEU A 473 -33.06 -17.17 -0.72
N VAL A 474 -32.15 -18.14 -0.83
CA VAL A 474 -31.21 -18.51 0.24
C VAL A 474 -29.80 -18.58 -0.34
N PHE A 475 -28.85 -17.93 0.32
CA PHE A 475 -27.44 -17.99 -0.04
C PHE A 475 -26.92 -19.42 0.17
N PRO A 476 -26.28 -20.04 -0.84
CA PRO A 476 -25.91 -21.44 -0.77
C PRO A 476 -24.75 -21.67 0.20
N GLN A 477 -24.70 -22.88 0.79
CA GLN A 477 -23.59 -23.30 1.64
C GLN A 477 -22.30 -23.57 0.86
N LYS A 478 -22.40 -23.82 -0.46
CA LYS A 478 -21.28 -23.95 -1.39
C LYS A 478 -21.40 -22.88 -2.46
N THR A 479 -20.36 -22.10 -2.68
CA THR A 479 -20.38 -20.95 -3.59
C THR A 479 -19.83 -21.33 -4.97
N ALA A 480 -20.39 -20.77 -6.05
CA ALA A 480 -19.94 -21.06 -7.42
C ALA A 480 -18.51 -20.56 -7.71
N LEU A 481 -18.07 -19.49 -7.05
CA LEU A 481 -16.73 -18.93 -7.16
C LEU A 481 -15.71 -19.76 -6.36
N LEU A 482 -14.49 -19.88 -6.88
CA LEU A 482 -13.31 -20.25 -6.09
C LEU A 482 -12.70 -18.96 -5.51
N LEU A 483 -13.00 -18.64 -4.26
CA LEU A 483 -12.53 -17.43 -3.58
C LEU A 483 -11.35 -17.75 -2.67
N GLY A 484 -10.28 -16.96 -2.79
CA GLY A 484 -9.07 -17.14 -1.95
C GLY A 484 -7.91 -16.28 -2.40
N GLY A 485 -6.78 -16.93 -2.68
CA GLY A 485 -5.45 -16.32 -2.76
C GLY A 485 -4.58 -16.73 -1.58
N TRP A 486 -3.31 -16.34 -1.61
CA TRP A 486 -2.27 -16.88 -0.74
C TRP A 486 -2.50 -16.60 0.76
N ASP A 487 -3.13 -17.56 1.45
CA ASP A 487 -3.38 -17.53 2.89
C ASP A 487 -2.23 -18.13 3.71
N TYR A 488 -1.53 -19.14 3.15
CA TYR A 488 -0.38 -19.84 3.74
C TYR A 488 -0.55 -20.22 5.21
N THR A 489 -1.72 -20.78 5.54
CA THR A 489 -2.04 -21.32 6.88
C THR A 489 -1.33 -22.65 7.20
N ASP A 490 -0.60 -23.23 6.24
CA ASP A 490 0.21 -24.45 6.37
C ASP A 490 1.35 -24.34 7.40
N GLY A 491 1.81 -25.49 7.91
CA GLY A 491 2.95 -25.58 8.85
C GLY A 491 2.76 -24.69 10.09
N LYS A 492 3.53 -23.61 10.18
CA LYS A 492 3.45 -22.59 11.25
C LYS A 492 2.74 -21.29 10.88
N GLY A 493 2.18 -21.19 9.67
CA GLY A 493 1.71 -19.92 9.07
C GLY A 493 2.79 -19.20 8.26
N ALA A 494 2.44 -18.06 7.66
CA ALA A 494 3.35 -17.15 6.94
C ALA A 494 2.98 -15.68 7.15
N TYR A 495 3.92 -14.77 6.85
CA TYR A 495 3.76 -13.32 7.01
C TYR A 495 3.28 -12.93 8.43
N SER A 496 2.09 -12.33 8.57
CA SER A 496 1.51 -11.97 9.87
C SER A 496 0.71 -13.11 10.52
N VAL A 497 0.43 -14.19 9.79
CA VAL A 497 -0.29 -15.38 10.27
C VAL A 497 0.69 -16.33 10.94
N ASN A 498 0.40 -16.73 12.18
CA ASN A 498 1.22 -17.66 12.95
C ASN A 498 0.38 -18.55 13.89
N GLU A 499 1.03 -19.47 14.59
CA GLU A 499 0.41 -20.43 15.51
C GLU A 499 -0.56 -19.80 16.54
N LYS A 500 -0.34 -18.54 16.98
CA LYS A 500 -1.22 -17.83 17.93
C LYS A 500 -2.55 -17.37 17.30
N ASN A 501 -2.49 -16.79 16.11
CA ASN A 501 -3.62 -16.06 15.49
C ASN A 501 -4.28 -16.83 14.32
N ARG A 502 -3.65 -17.90 13.80
CA ARG A 502 -4.17 -18.73 12.70
C ARG A 502 -5.61 -19.20 12.93
N ALA A 503 -5.96 -19.58 14.16
CA ALA A 503 -7.32 -20.03 14.48
C ALA A 503 -8.38 -18.91 14.32
N ALA A 504 -8.05 -17.67 14.67
CA ALA A 504 -8.94 -16.53 14.42
C ALA A 504 -8.93 -16.11 12.95
N PHE A 505 -7.77 -16.11 12.30
CA PHE A 505 -7.62 -15.82 10.87
C PHE A 505 -8.46 -16.76 9.99
N LEU A 506 -8.36 -18.08 10.21
CA LEU A 506 -9.17 -19.10 9.52
C LEU A 506 -10.67 -18.84 9.71
N ARG A 507 -11.15 -18.68 10.97
CA ARG A 507 -12.55 -18.31 11.25
C ARG A 507 -12.97 -17.06 10.48
N HIS A 508 -12.09 -16.04 10.44
CA HIS A 508 -12.37 -14.74 9.84
C HIS A 508 -12.54 -14.82 8.31
N ILE A 509 -11.69 -15.57 7.61
CA ILE A 509 -11.74 -15.71 6.14
C ILE A 509 -12.76 -16.76 5.68
N GLN A 510 -12.93 -17.87 6.40
CA GLN A 510 -13.95 -18.90 6.08
C GLN A 510 -15.37 -18.34 6.30
N ALA A 511 -15.59 -17.52 7.34
CA ALA A 511 -16.83 -16.77 7.52
C ALA A 511 -17.07 -15.66 6.47
N ARG A 512 -16.15 -15.49 5.52
CA ARG A 512 -16.17 -14.57 4.37
C ARG A 512 -16.02 -15.31 3.04
N ASN A 513 -16.45 -16.58 3.00
CA ASN A 513 -16.59 -17.41 1.81
C ASN A 513 -15.28 -17.80 1.10
N VAL A 514 -14.12 -17.66 1.77
CA VAL A 514 -12.86 -18.22 1.24
C VAL A 514 -12.92 -19.75 1.27
N ASN A 515 -12.88 -20.35 0.08
CA ASN A 515 -13.07 -21.78 -0.16
C ASN A 515 -12.00 -22.40 -1.09
N ALA A 516 -11.02 -21.62 -1.54
CA ALA A 516 -9.90 -22.05 -2.37
C ALA A 516 -8.56 -21.75 -1.65
N PRO A 517 -8.15 -22.60 -0.69
CA PRO A 517 -6.99 -22.37 0.15
C PRO A 517 -5.65 -22.64 -0.55
N TRP A 518 -4.62 -21.96 -0.07
CA TRP A 518 -3.26 -21.93 -0.62
C TRP A 518 -2.19 -22.37 0.39
N ALA A 519 -1.42 -23.40 0.03
CA ALA A 519 -0.23 -23.83 0.77
C ALA A 519 1.08 -23.51 0.05
N ARG A 520 2.16 -23.43 0.82
CA ARG A 520 3.54 -23.45 0.33
C ARG A 520 3.99 -24.88 0.01
N ALA A 521 5.01 -25.00 -0.83
CA ALA A 521 5.62 -26.26 -1.27
C ALA A 521 5.89 -27.28 -0.14
N GLY A 522 6.19 -26.82 1.08
CA GLY A 522 6.53 -27.66 2.23
C GLY A 522 5.57 -28.83 2.44
N VAL A 523 4.27 -28.64 2.20
CA VAL A 523 3.27 -29.71 2.35
C VAL A 523 3.45 -30.90 1.39
N LEU A 524 4.12 -30.73 0.24
CA LEU A 524 4.38 -31.82 -0.72
C LEU A 524 5.85 -32.25 -0.82
N MET A 525 6.80 -31.40 -0.42
CA MET A 525 8.23 -31.64 -0.69
C MET A 525 8.94 -32.52 0.36
N ASN A 526 8.35 -32.77 1.53
CA ASN A 526 8.95 -33.62 2.57
C ASN A 526 8.84 -35.11 2.18
N CYS A 527 9.89 -35.63 1.54
CA CYS A 527 9.91 -36.98 0.98
C CYS A 527 11.34 -37.51 0.77
N THR A 528 11.47 -38.82 0.57
CA THR A 528 12.74 -39.51 0.29
C THR A 528 12.58 -40.47 -0.89
N ARG A 529 13.60 -40.56 -1.76
CA ARG A 529 13.65 -41.55 -2.84
C ARG A 529 14.32 -42.82 -2.30
N GLU A 530 13.64 -43.95 -2.44
CA GLU A 530 14.12 -45.26 -2.01
C GLU A 530 14.99 -45.92 -3.11
N PRO A 531 15.81 -46.95 -2.81
CA PRO A 531 16.75 -47.54 -3.77
C PRO A 531 16.10 -48.23 -5.00
N ASP A 532 14.81 -48.54 -4.94
CA ASP A 532 14.02 -49.08 -6.05
C ASP A 532 13.44 -47.98 -6.98
N GLY A 533 13.66 -46.70 -6.64
CA GLY A 533 13.14 -45.55 -7.38
C GLY A 533 11.74 -45.11 -6.94
N SER A 534 11.11 -45.80 -5.99
CA SER A 534 9.88 -45.31 -5.36
C SER A 534 10.15 -44.07 -4.48
N VAL A 535 9.10 -43.30 -4.20
CA VAL A 535 9.20 -42.09 -3.35
C VAL A 535 8.30 -42.25 -2.13
N LYS A 536 8.91 -42.16 -0.95
CA LYS A 536 8.27 -42.25 0.35
C LYS A 536 7.99 -40.84 0.87
N LEU A 537 6.74 -40.59 1.24
CA LEU A 537 6.25 -39.30 1.71
C LEU A 537 6.25 -39.20 3.23
N ASP A 538 6.41 -37.98 3.75
CA ASP A 538 5.91 -37.57 5.06
C ASP A 538 4.74 -36.61 4.82
N THR A 539 3.53 -37.06 5.17
CA THR A 539 2.28 -36.35 4.85
C THR A 539 1.84 -35.39 5.95
N THR A 540 2.60 -35.28 7.05
CA THR A 540 2.16 -34.63 8.30
C THR A 540 1.70 -33.18 8.09
N ASP A 541 2.46 -32.37 7.35
CA ASP A 541 2.12 -30.97 7.08
C ASP A 541 0.93 -30.82 6.11
N PHE A 542 0.77 -31.73 5.15
CA PHE A 542 -0.40 -31.76 4.26
C PHE A 542 -1.66 -32.12 5.04
N ASP A 543 -1.62 -33.19 5.83
CA ASP A 543 -2.74 -33.69 6.62
C ASP A 543 -3.20 -32.64 7.64
N ALA A 544 -2.26 -31.94 8.27
CA ALA A 544 -2.52 -30.82 9.18
C ALA A 544 -3.09 -29.58 8.47
N TRP A 545 -2.61 -29.25 7.27
CA TRP A 545 -3.17 -28.14 6.47
C TRP A 545 -4.60 -28.44 6.01
N ILE A 546 -4.84 -29.62 5.42
CA ILE A 546 -6.18 -30.05 5.01
C ILE A 546 -7.14 -30.06 6.20
N ALA A 547 -6.71 -30.48 7.40
CA ALA A 547 -7.54 -30.45 8.61
C ALA A 547 -8.05 -29.04 8.99
N ASN A 548 -7.29 -27.97 8.71
CA ASN A 548 -7.74 -26.58 8.90
C ASN A 548 -8.83 -26.15 7.90
N TRP A 549 -8.98 -26.89 6.80
CA TRP A 549 -9.81 -26.54 5.64
C TRP A 549 -10.89 -27.58 5.30
N LYS A 550 -11.23 -28.49 6.23
CA LYS A 550 -12.37 -29.41 6.09
C LYS A 550 -13.72 -28.69 6.34
N THR A 551 -14.01 -27.66 5.56
CA THR A 551 -15.36 -27.06 5.47
C THR A 551 -16.10 -27.64 4.26
N GLU A 552 -17.43 -27.53 4.21
CA GLU A 552 -18.21 -28.08 3.10
C GLU A 552 -18.09 -27.26 1.79
N ASP A 553 -17.66 -26.00 1.84
CA ASP A 553 -17.50 -25.13 0.65
C ASP A 553 -16.17 -25.37 -0.09
N VAL A 554 -15.14 -25.91 0.58
CA VAL A 554 -13.84 -26.15 -0.07
C VAL A 554 -13.98 -27.21 -1.16
N ARG A 555 -13.61 -26.83 -2.38
CA ARG A 555 -13.69 -27.67 -3.59
C ARG A 555 -12.32 -28.04 -4.15
N GLU A 556 -11.37 -27.12 -4.11
CA GLU A 556 -10.05 -27.26 -4.72
C GLU A 556 -8.97 -26.66 -3.83
N TYR A 557 -7.78 -27.25 -3.89
CA TYR A 557 -6.60 -26.96 -3.06
C TYR A 557 -5.46 -26.47 -3.95
N PHE A 558 -4.83 -25.36 -3.58
CA PHE A 558 -3.79 -24.69 -4.38
C PHE A 558 -2.45 -24.76 -3.64
N ILE A 559 -1.36 -25.07 -4.36
CA ILE A 559 -0.05 -25.28 -3.75
C ILE A 559 1.05 -24.64 -4.61
N PHE A 560 1.77 -23.68 -4.03
CA PHE A 560 2.92 -23.06 -4.69
C PHE A 560 4.19 -23.90 -4.50
N LEU A 561 4.68 -24.54 -5.57
CA LEU A 561 5.85 -25.42 -5.55
C LEU A 561 7.19 -24.66 -5.62
N ALA A 562 7.22 -23.52 -6.32
CA ALA A 562 8.42 -22.73 -6.66
C ALA A 562 9.50 -23.53 -7.42
N ARG A 563 9.15 -24.28 -8.49
CA ARG A 563 10.04 -25.25 -9.16
C ARG A 563 10.35 -25.01 -10.63
N GLY A 564 9.58 -24.18 -11.33
CA GLY A 564 9.75 -23.90 -12.75
C GLY A 564 10.97 -23.05 -13.12
N GLY A 565 11.96 -22.90 -12.24
CA GLY A 565 13.14 -22.05 -12.44
C GLY A 565 13.04 -20.63 -11.86
N TRP A 566 12.01 -20.35 -11.04
CA TRP A 566 11.75 -19.09 -10.31
C TRP A 566 12.97 -18.56 -9.55
N SER A 567 13.85 -19.45 -9.07
CA SER A 567 15.17 -19.09 -8.56
C SER A 567 16.29 -19.44 -9.56
N SER A 568 17.33 -18.62 -9.56
CA SER A 568 18.62 -18.91 -10.20
C SER A 568 19.39 -20.06 -9.53
N THR A 569 18.99 -20.47 -8.32
CA THR A 569 19.66 -21.56 -7.57
C THR A 569 19.17 -22.95 -8.00
N GLU A 570 20.10 -23.88 -8.22
CA GLU A 570 19.81 -25.21 -8.78
C GLU A 570 18.85 -26.06 -7.92
N THR A 571 18.80 -25.81 -6.60
CA THR A 571 17.97 -26.51 -5.61
C THR A 571 16.46 -26.43 -5.89
N PHE A 572 16.00 -25.42 -6.64
CA PHE A 572 14.60 -25.30 -7.03
C PHE A 572 14.30 -25.96 -8.38
N ARG A 573 15.31 -26.10 -9.25
CA ARG A 573 15.19 -26.78 -10.55
C ARG A 573 15.23 -28.30 -10.36
N ASN A 574 16.16 -28.77 -9.54
CA ASN A 574 16.44 -30.18 -9.27
C ASN A 574 15.53 -30.77 -8.17
N PHE A 575 15.39 -32.09 -8.13
CA PHE A 575 14.55 -32.79 -7.13
C PHE A 575 15.16 -34.14 -6.71
N LEU A 576 15.22 -34.42 -5.40
CA LEU A 576 15.78 -35.66 -4.81
C LEU A 576 17.12 -36.10 -5.44
N GLY A 577 18.02 -35.14 -5.69
CA GLY A 577 19.34 -35.35 -6.30
C GLY A 577 19.35 -35.45 -7.85
N THR A 578 18.19 -35.48 -8.49
CA THR A 578 18.04 -35.60 -9.95
C THR A 578 17.90 -34.22 -10.62
N LYS A 579 18.40 -34.09 -11.86
CA LYS A 579 18.43 -32.82 -12.61
C LYS A 579 17.24 -32.70 -13.57
N ALA A 580 16.58 -31.53 -13.58
CA ALA A 580 15.49 -31.23 -14.51
C ALA A 580 15.89 -31.47 -15.98
N GLY A 581 14.95 -32.00 -16.77
CA GLY A 581 15.18 -32.40 -18.16
C GLY A 581 15.91 -33.74 -18.35
N THR A 582 16.16 -34.51 -17.28
CA THR A 582 16.69 -35.88 -17.38
C THR A 582 15.59 -36.93 -17.20
N ALA A 583 15.76 -38.11 -17.80
CA ALA A 583 14.82 -39.22 -17.65
C ALA A 583 14.71 -39.72 -16.19
N GLU A 584 15.80 -39.66 -15.42
CA GLU A 584 15.80 -40.02 -14.00
C GLU A 584 14.95 -39.04 -13.16
N PHE A 585 15.03 -37.75 -13.48
CA PHE A 585 14.18 -36.72 -12.87
C PHE A 585 12.70 -36.92 -13.25
N HIS A 586 12.41 -37.21 -14.53
CA HIS A 586 11.04 -37.45 -14.98
C HIS A 586 10.40 -38.60 -14.20
N GLU A 587 11.06 -39.76 -14.12
CA GLU A 587 10.56 -40.90 -13.33
C GLU A 587 10.49 -40.59 -11.82
N THR A 588 11.42 -39.80 -11.28
CA THR A 588 11.40 -39.43 -9.84
C THR A 588 10.22 -38.52 -9.47
N VAL A 589 9.94 -37.49 -10.29
CA VAL A 589 8.78 -36.58 -10.08
C VAL A 589 7.46 -37.31 -10.33
N LYS A 590 7.40 -38.15 -11.37
CA LYS A 590 6.26 -39.04 -11.66
C LYS A 590 5.95 -39.97 -10.48
N ASN A 591 6.95 -40.65 -9.92
CA ASN A 591 6.76 -41.57 -8.78
C ASN A 591 6.35 -40.83 -7.49
N TRP A 592 6.90 -39.64 -7.24
CA TRP A 592 6.47 -38.73 -6.17
C TRP A 592 4.99 -38.34 -6.30
N MET A 593 4.58 -37.95 -7.50
CA MET A 593 3.21 -37.54 -7.78
C MET A 593 2.21 -38.72 -7.73
N GLN A 594 2.62 -39.92 -8.13
CA GLN A 594 1.85 -41.16 -7.92
C GLN A 594 1.66 -41.48 -6.43
N ALA A 595 2.71 -41.34 -5.62
CA ALA A 595 2.62 -41.55 -4.17
C ALA A 595 1.64 -40.57 -3.51
N TRP A 596 1.62 -39.30 -3.97
CA TRP A 596 0.68 -38.30 -3.51
C TRP A 596 -0.76 -38.59 -3.92
N ALA A 597 -1.02 -38.99 -5.17
CA ALA A 597 -2.36 -39.39 -5.61
C ALA A 597 -2.94 -40.54 -4.78
N VAL A 598 -2.11 -41.55 -4.46
CA VAL A 598 -2.45 -42.68 -3.60
C VAL A 598 -2.64 -42.28 -2.12
N HIS A 599 -2.18 -41.10 -1.71
CA HIS A 599 -2.50 -40.53 -0.39
C HIS A 599 -3.81 -39.75 -0.42
N TRP A 600 -3.98 -38.86 -1.40
CA TRP A 600 -5.19 -38.06 -1.58
C TRP A 600 -6.46 -38.92 -1.72
N GLU A 601 -6.39 -40.02 -2.47
CA GLU A 601 -7.50 -40.98 -2.60
C GLU A 601 -7.95 -41.54 -1.24
N LYS A 602 -7.02 -41.87 -0.34
CA LYS A 602 -7.32 -42.34 1.04
C LYS A 602 -7.96 -41.26 1.91
N MET A 603 -7.70 -39.98 1.60
CA MET A 603 -8.33 -38.84 2.26
C MET A 603 -9.71 -38.48 1.68
N GLY A 604 -10.11 -39.10 0.57
CA GLY A 604 -11.31 -38.74 -0.20
C GLY A 604 -11.13 -37.49 -1.07
N ILE A 605 -9.89 -37.14 -1.43
CA ILE A 605 -9.54 -36.02 -2.32
C ILE A 605 -9.14 -36.59 -3.68
N SER A 606 -9.80 -36.14 -4.74
CA SER A 606 -9.48 -36.52 -6.12
C SER A 606 -8.33 -35.65 -6.67
N PRO A 607 -7.43 -36.17 -7.54
CA PRO A 607 -6.32 -35.38 -8.08
C PRO A 607 -6.73 -34.12 -8.84
N ASP A 608 -7.93 -34.07 -9.44
CA ASP A 608 -8.48 -32.88 -10.13
C ASP A 608 -8.95 -31.78 -9.17
N GLN A 609 -8.91 -32.02 -7.86
CA GLN A 609 -9.05 -31.00 -6.83
C GLN A 609 -7.70 -30.34 -6.47
N ILE A 610 -6.57 -30.81 -7.00
CA ILE A 610 -5.24 -30.27 -6.71
C ILE A 610 -4.76 -29.39 -7.86
N ASN A 611 -4.41 -28.15 -7.54
CA ASN A 611 -3.82 -27.17 -8.45
C ASN A 611 -2.39 -26.86 -7.99
N LEU A 612 -1.41 -26.98 -8.90
CA LEU A 612 0.00 -26.76 -8.61
C LEU A 612 0.54 -25.56 -9.39
N LEU A 613 0.99 -24.53 -8.66
CA LEU A 613 1.73 -23.39 -9.19
C LEU A 613 3.22 -23.78 -9.25
N VAL A 614 3.72 -24.00 -10.47
CA VAL A 614 5.07 -24.48 -10.75
C VAL A 614 6.03 -23.31 -10.84
N HIS A 615 5.66 -22.22 -11.53
CA HIS A 615 6.42 -20.96 -11.61
C HIS A 615 5.52 -19.75 -11.29
N ASP A 616 5.96 -18.87 -10.39
CA ASP A 616 5.23 -17.70 -9.90
C ASP A 616 5.55 -16.44 -10.74
N GLU A 617 4.49 -15.78 -11.23
CA GLU A 617 4.48 -14.65 -12.18
C GLU A 617 5.35 -14.76 -13.47
N PRO A 618 5.24 -15.82 -14.30
CA PRO A 618 5.97 -15.96 -15.58
C PRO A 618 5.83 -14.75 -16.53
N ASN A 619 6.95 -14.18 -16.99
CA ASN A 619 7.01 -12.91 -17.72
C ASN A 619 8.18 -12.86 -18.73
N GLU A 620 8.41 -11.71 -19.38
CA GLU A 620 9.43 -11.52 -20.43
C GLU A 620 10.89 -11.80 -20.01
N THR A 621 11.17 -11.92 -18.70
CA THR A 621 12.49 -12.34 -18.21
C THR A 621 12.70 -13.86 -18.24
N MET A 622 11.62 -14.65 -18.31
CA MET A 622 11.65 -16.12 -18.32
C MET A 622 12.01 -16.65 -19.72
N LYS A 623 13.32 -16.77 -19.98
CA LYS A 623 13.88 -17.22 -21.28
C LYS A 623 14.21 -18.71 -21.38
N ASP A 624 14.11 -19.44 -20.28
CA ASP A 624 14.42 -20.88 -20.20
C ASP A 624 13.24 -21.62 -19.57
N LEU A 625 12.42 -22.25 -20.41
CA LEU A 625 11.26 -23.04 -20.00
C LEU A 625 11.61 -24.50 -19.69
N THR A 626 12.88 -24.92 -19.82
CA THR A 626 13.29 -26.34 -19.70
C THR A 626 12.94 -26.93 -18.34
N SER A 627 13.14 -26.17 -17.26
CA SER A 627 12.77 -26.58 -15.91
C SER A 627 11.26 -26.72 -15.75
N PHE A 628 10.50 -25.73 -16.24
CA PHE A 628 9.04 -25.69 -16.17
C PHE A 628 8.39 -26.87 -16.91
N HIS A 629 8.76 -27.11 -18.17
CA HIS A 629 8.21 -28.23 -18.94
C HIS A 629 8.55 -29.59 -18.33
N ALA A 630 9.80 -29.79 -17.87
CA ALA A 630 10.20 -31.05 -17.25
C ALA A 630 9.38 -31.39 -15.99
N TRP A 631 9.02 -30.38 -15.18
CA TRP A 631 8.10 -30.56 -14.06
C TRP A 631 6.66 -30.87 -14.55
N CYS A 632 6.13 -30.09 -15.48
CA CYS A 632 4.76 -30.27 -15.99
C CYS A 632 4.52 -31.64 -16.63
N GLU A 633 5.44 -32.11 -17.47
CA GLU A 633 5.37 -33.43 -18.11
C GLU A 633 5.37 -34.56 -17.08
N ALA A 634 6.26 -34.50 -16.09
CA ALA A 634 6.41 -35.55 -15.08
C ALA A 634 5.26 -35.56 -14.06
N ILE A 635 4.72 -34.40 -13.69
CA ILE A 635 3.51 -34.27 -12.87
C ILE A 635 2.32 -34.93 -13.59
N ARG A 636 2.08 -34.59 -14.86
CA ARG A 636 1.00 -35.17 -15.68
C ARG A 636 1.18 -36.68 -15.90
N ALA A 637 2.41 -37.16 -16.06
CA ALA A 637 2.70 -38.59 -16.15
C ALA A 637 2.49 -39.35 -14.81
N GLY A 638 2.60 -38.65 -13.68
CA GLY A 638 2.39 -39.20 -12.34
C GLY A 638 0.92 -39.25 -11.93
N ALA A 639 0.21 -38.12 -12.01
CA ALA A 639 -1.21 -38.02 -11.67
C ALA A 639 -1.96 -37.16 -12.71
N PRO A 640 -2.51 -37.76 -13.79
CA PRO A 640 -3.08 -37.03 -14.94
C PRO A 640 -4.25 -36.08 -14.64
N GLY A 641 -4.87 -36.16 -13.45
CA GLY A 641 -5.94 -35.24 -13.05
C GLY A 641 -5.43 -33.93 -12.43
N VAL A 642 -4.18 -33.87 -11.96
CA VAL A 642 -3.63 -32.69 -11.27
C VAL A 642 -3.47 -31.54 -12.25
N LYS A 643 -4.00 -30.37 -11.87
CA LYS A 643 -4.01 -29.17 -12.71
C LYS A 643 -2.68 -28.43 -12.61
N ILE A 644 -2.04 -28.20 -13.75
CA ILE A 644 -0.98 -27.19 -13.89
C ILE A 644 -1.65 -25.82 -13.93
N TRP A 645 -1.37 -24.99 -12.93
CA TRP A 645 -1.99 -23.69 -12.69
C TRP A 645 -0.90 -22.63 -12.69
N GLU A 646 -1.00 -21.58 -13.50
CA GLU A 646 0.03 -20.52 -13.56
C GLU A 646 -0.58 -19.12 -13.68
N ASP A 647 0.13 -18.10 -13.20
CA ASP A 647 -0.28 -16.69 -13.13
C ASP A 647 0.58 -15.75 -14.00
N PRO A 648 0.56 -15.90 -15.34
CA PRO A 648 1.46 -15.17 -16.23
C PRO A 648 1.30 -13.64 -16.23
N CYS A 649 2.44 -12.96 -16.14
CA CYS A 649 2.64 -11.51 -16.05
C CYS A 649 3.35 -10.91 -17.28
N TYR A 650 3.18 -11.50 -18.47
CA TYR A 650 3.60 -10.89 -19.74
C TYR A 650 2.84 -9.57 -20.00
N ARG A 651 3.56 -8.45 -20.07
CA ARG A 651 3.01 -7.10 -20.34
C ARG A 651 2.81 -6.88 -21.84
N ASP A 652 3.74 -7.37 -22.64
CA ASP A 652 3.59 -7.50 -24.08
C ASP A 652 3.33 -8.97 -24.43
N LEU A 653 2.04 -9.28 -24.61
CA LEU A 653 1.51 -10.60 -24.95
C LEU A 653 2.01 -11.13 -26.31
N THR A 654 2.74 -10.34 -27.11
CA THR A 654 3.43 -10.86 -28.30
C THR A 654 4.72 -11.63 -27.97
N ASN A 655 5.26 -11.47 -26.75
CA ASN A 655 6.42 -12.21 -26.23
C ASN A 655 6.00 -13.45 -25.40
N ALA A 656 4.71 -13.74 -25.30
CA ALA A 656 4.16 -14.89 -24.59
C ALA A 656 4.44 -16.21 -25.34
N PRO A 657 5.26 -17.14 -24.82
CA PRO A 657 5.61 -18.38 -25.53
C PRO A 657 4.42 -19.33 -25.63
N GLU A 658 4.04 -19.76 -26.84
CA GLU A 658 2.88 -20.64 -27.02
C GLU A 658 3.04 -21.97 -26.27
N GLU A 659 4.26 -22.50 -26.21
CA GLU A 659 4.60 -23.73 -25.49
C GLU A 659 4.34 -23.63 -23.98
N PHE A 660 4.55 -22.46 -23.36
CA PHE A 660 4.26 -22.23 -21.94
C PHE A 660 2.74 -22.30 -21.70
N PHE A 661 1.96 -21.50 -22.43
CA PHE A 661 0.49 -21.51 -22.34
C PHE A 661 -0.13 -22.85 -22.77
N ALA A 662 0.57 -23.61 -23.63
CA ALA A 662 0.17 -24.95 -24.02
C ALA A 662 0.33 -25.97 -22.86
N ALA A 663 1.30 -25.78 -21.96
CA ALA A 663 1.54 -26.70 -20.84
C ALA A 663 0.60 -26.48 -19.64
N CYS A 664 -0.11 -25.36 -19.56
CA CYS A 664 -1.06 -25.03 -18.48
C CYS A 664 -2.47 -25.60 -18.70
N ASP A 665 -3.14 -26.02 -17.63
CA ASP A 665 -4.58 -26.34 -17.62
C ASP A 665 -5.42 -25.13 -17.19
N VAL A 666 -4.89 -24.36 -16.24
CA VAL A 666 -5.52 -23.16 -15.67
C VAL A 666 -4.56 -21.98 -15.82
N LEU A 667 -5.09 -20.85 -16.29
CA LEU A 667 -4.37 -19.59 -16.44
C LEU A 667 -5.03 -18.54 -15.56
N CYS A 668 -4.24 -17.86 -14.72
CA CYS A 668 -4.71 -16.84 -13.80
C CYS A 668 -4.03 -15.48 -14.06
N PRO A 669 -4.37 -14.79 -15.17
CA PRO A 669 -3.79 -13.48 -15.46
C PRO A 669 -4.08 -12.42 -14.38
N ASN A 670 -3.14 -11.49 -14.29
CA ASN A 670 -3.17 -10.33 -13.41
C ASN A 670 -4.28 -9.35 -13.85
N ARG A 671 -5.34 -9.19 -13.05
CA ARG A 671 -6.46 -8.28 -13.37
C ARG A 671 -6.01 -6.82 -13.52
N PRO A 672 -5.13 -6.23 -12.68
CA PRO A 672 -4.62 -4.88 -12.90
C PRO A 672 -3.94 -4.69 -14.26
N MET A 673 -3.18 -5.68 -14.76
CA MET A 673 -2.62 -5.66 -16.12
C MET A 673 -3.70 -5.79 -17.20
N TRP A 674 -4.70 -6.66 -17.00
CA TRP A 674 -5.85 -6.77 -17.90
C TRP A 674 -6.59 -5.44 -18.02
N LEU A 675 -6.87 -4.76 -16.90
CA LEU A 675 -7.57 -3.47 -16.89
C LEU A 675 -6.78 -2.34 -17.56
N ALA A 676 -5.46 -2.44 -17.66
CA ALA A 676 -4.60 -1.45 -18.33
C ALA A 676 -4.62 -1.54 -19.87
N ASP A 677 -4.88 -2.73 -20.44
CA ASP A 677 -5.13 -2.91 -21.88
C ASP A 677 -6.20 -4.00 -22.11
N PRO A 678 -7.49 -3.70 -21.83
CA PRO A 678 -8.53 -4.73 -21.80
C PRO A 678 -8.73 -5.43 -23.14
N LYS A 679 -8.49 -4.72 -24.25
CA LYS A 679 -8.66 -5.27 -25.59
C LYS A 679 -7.66 -6.37 -25.89
N LYS A 680 -6.35 -6.13 -25.67
CA LYS A 680 -5.33 -7.16 -25.95
C LYS A 680 -5.48 -8.38 -25.04
N PHE A 681 -5.84 -8.16 -23.77
CA PHE A 681 -6.04 -9.25 -22.82
C PHE A 681 -7.30 -10.06 -23.15
N ASP A 682 -8.42 -9.43 -23.51
CA ASP A 682 -9.61 -10.12 -24.03
C ASP A 682 -9.27 -10.97 -25.27
N GLU A 683 -8.64 -10.38 -26.29
CA GLU A 683 -8.26 -11.09 -27.53
C GLU A 683 -7.35 -12.31 -27.26
N PHE A 684 -6.36 -12.17 -26.38
CA PHE A 684 -5.43 -13.26 -26.03
C PHE A 684 -6.08 -14.33 -25.16
N TYR A 685 -6.68 -13.97 -24.02
CA TYR A 685 -7.17 -14.95 -23.04
C TYR A 685 -8.46 -15.65 -23.47
N PHE A 686 -9.31 -15.01 -24.30
CA PHE A 686 -10.40 -15.73 -24.95
C PHE A 686 -9.87 -16.77 -25.96
N THR A 687 -8.79 -16.47 -26.70
CA THR A 687 -8.12 -17.48 -27.55
C THR A 687 -7.59 -18.67 -26.72
N GLN A 688 -7.03 -18.44 -25.53
CA GLN A 688 -6.61 -19.55 -24.64
C GLN A 688 -7.80 -20.37 -24.11
N LYS A 689 -8.94 -19.72 -23.86
CA LYS A 689 -10.20 -20.34 -23.44
C LYS A 689 -10.84 -21.19 -24.55
N GLU A 690 -10.80 -20.72 -25.80
CA GLU A 690 -11.18 -21.50 -26.98
C GLU A 690 -10.25 -22.71 -27.19
N LYS A 691 -8.95 -22.55 -26.92
CA LYS A 691 -7.98 -23.64 -26.80
C LYS A 691 -8.22 -24.55 -25.58
N GLY A 692 -9.28 -24.35 -24.79
CA GLY A 692 -9.70 -25.23 -23.70
C GLY A 692 -9.02 -25.00 -22.35
N ARG A 693 -8.26 -23.91 -22.15
CA ARG A 693 -7.71 -23.55 -20.83
C ARG A 693 -8.79 -22.93 -19.95
N THR A 694 -8.74 -23.23 -18.65
CA THR A 694 -9.63 -22.59 -17.67
C THR A 694 -9.06 -21.23 -17.28
N LEU A 695 -9.90 -20.20 -17.20
CA LEU A 695 -9.50 -18.87 -16.72
C LEU A 695 -9.81 -18.71 -15.23
N HIS A 696 -8.83 -18.22 -14.49
CA HIS A 696 -8.88 -17.72 -13.12
C HIS A 696 -8.51 -16.22 -13.15
N LEU A 697 -8.71 -15.48 -12.06
CA LEU A 697 -8.25 -14.08 -11.94
C LEU A 697 -7.63 -13.82 -10.56
N TYR A 698 -6.57 -12.99 -10.54
CA TYR A 698 -6.00 -12.46 -9.30
C TYR A 698 -5.63 -10.98 -9.41
N SER A 699 -5.43 -10.34 -8.25
CA SER A 699 -4.77 -9.03 -8.15
C SER A 699 -3.68 -9.03 -7.07
N CYS A 700 -2.56 -8.34 -7.32
CA CYS A 700 -1.40 -8.22 -6.42
C CYS A 700 -0.89 -6.77 -6.22
N SER A 701 -1.70 -5.77 -6.55
CA SER A 701 -1.37 -4.36 -6.28
C SER A 701 -1.31 -4.05 -4.78
N GLY A 702 -0.57 -3.01 -4.39
CA GLY A 702 -0.50 -2.54 -3.01
C GLY A 702 0.01 -1.10 -2.89
N PRO A 703 -0.10 -0.47 -1.71
CA PRO A 703 -0.57 -1.08 -0.46
C PRO A 703 -2.09 -1.22 -0.39
N GLN A 704 -2.56 -2.38 0.06
CA GLN A 704 -3.97 -2.78 0.02
C GLN A 704 -4.93 -1.72 0.57
N ARG A 705 -4.55 -1.07 1.68
CA ARG A 705 -5.40 -0.09 2.39
C ARG A 705 -5.74 1.17 1.60
N LEU A 706 -4.98 1.49 0.55
CA LEU A 706 -5.20 2.67 -0.29
C LEU A 706 -5.91 2.33 -1.62
N LEU A 707 -6.06 1.04 -1.93
CA LEU A 707 -6.83 0.57 -3.08
C LEU A 707 -8.33 0.64 -2.78
N ASP A 708 -9.14 0.92 -3.80
CA ASP A 708 -10.59 1.05 -3.68
C ASP A 708 -11.22 -0.30 -3.30
N PRO A 709 -11.87 -0.46 -2.12
CA PRO A 709 -12.59 -1.68 -1.77
C PRO A 709 -13.60 -2.07 -2.86
N TYR A 710 -14.26 -1.09 -3.48
CA TYR A 710 -15.20 -1.33 -4.55
C TYR A 710 -14.49 -1.74 -5.86
N GLY A 711 -13.68 -0.84 -6.44
CA GLY A 711 -13.03 -1.06 -7.74
C GLY A 711 -12.04 -2.23 -7.78
N TYR A 712 -11.25 -2.40 -6.71
CA TYR A 712 -10.21 -3.42 -6.62
C TYR A 712 -10.75 -4.77 -6.12
N CYS A 713 -11.55 -4.81 -5.05
CA CYS A 713 -11.99 -6.07 -4.44
C CYS A 713 -13.38 -6.53 -4.92
N LEU A 714 -14.39 -5.66 -4.85
CA LEU A 714 -15.79 -6.02 -5.16
C LEU A 714 -15.98 -6.32 -6.65
N LEU A 715 -15.44 -5.46 -7.53
CA LEU A 715 -15.58 -5.63 -8.97
C LEU A 715 -14.75 -6.79 -9.55
N GLN A 716 -13.87 -7.45 -8.78
CA GLN A 716 -13.09 -8.58 -9.32
C GLN A 716 -13.94 -9.79 -9.70
N ALA A 717 -14.97 -10.14 -8.91
CA ALA A 717 -15.85 -11.24 -9.29
C ALA A 717 -16.87 -10.87 -10.37
N TRP A 718 -17.25 -9.59 -10.49
CA TRP A 718 -17.99 -9.09 -11.65
C TRP A 718 -17.14 -9.21 -12.94
N GLU A 719 -15.82 -8.98 -12.85
CA GLU A 719 -14.89 -9.18 -13.96
C GLU A 719 -14.76 -10.67 -14.30
N ALA A 720 -14.68 -11.53 -13.28
CA ALA A 720 -14.67 -12.98 -13.44
C ALA A 720 -15.95 -13.49 -14.14
N ASP A 721 -17.12 -12.92 -13.86
CA ASP A 721 -18.36 -13.24 -14.58
C ASP A 721 -18.32 -12.77 -16.05
N ARG A 722 -17.80 -11.56 -16.33
CA ARG A 722 -17.65 -11.03 -17.70
C ARG A 722 -16.76 -11.91 -18.56
N VAL A 723 -15.56 -12.27 -18.08
CA VAL A 723 -14.62 -13.13 -18.82
C VAL A 723 -14.96 -14.62 -18.70
N GLY A 724 -15.92 -14.98 -17.85
CA GLY A 724 -16.30 -16.35 -17.50
C GLY A 724 -15.13 -17.15 -16.91
N ALA A 725 -14.41 -16.55 -15.96
CA ALA A 725 -13.42 -17.19 -15.09
C ALA A 725 -14.09 -17.86 -13.88
N GLN A 726 -13.37 -18.79 -13.23
CA GLN A 726 -13.92 -19.60 -12.13
C GLN A 726 -13.47 -19.16 -10.73
N SER A 727 -12.54 -18.20 -10.62
CA SER A 727 -11.96 -17.77 -9.34
C SER A 727 -11.89 -16.25 -9.18
N SER A 728 -11.61 -15.84 -7.93
CA SER A 728 -11.15 -14.50 -7.58
C SER A 728 -10.13 -14.62 -6.45
N PHE A 729 -8.85 -14.40 -6.77
CA PHE A 729 -7.74 -14.51 -5.82
C PHE A 729 -7.09 -13.14 -5.52
N PHE A 730 -6.44 -13.04 -4.36
CA PHE A 730 -5.72 -11.84 -3.95
C PHE A 730 -4.37 -12.21 -3.34
N TRP A 731 -3.29 -11.57 -3.83
CA TRP A 731 -2.03 -11.54 -3.11
C TRP A 731 -2.09 -10.40 -2.06
N ALA A 732 -2.01 -10.67 -0.76
CA ALA A 732 -2.05 -11.96 -0.08
C ALA A 732 -2.80 -11.80 1.25
N LEU A 733 -3.73 -12.72 1.54
CA LEU A 733 -4.72 -12.55 2.61
C LEU A 733 -4.10 -12.41 4.01
N GLY A 734 -2.93 -13.01 4.23
CA GLY A 734 -2.18 -12.95 5.50
C GLY A 734 -1.02 -11.95 5.51
N ASP A 735 -0.70 -11.26 4.39
CA ASP A 735 0.52 -10.47 4.28
C ASP A 735 0.38 -9.03 4.81
N GLY A 736 0.42 -8.91 6.14
CA GLY A 736 0.48 -7.63 6.84
C GLY A 736 1.84 -6.94 6.79
N GLY A 737 2.73 -7.28 5.84
CA GLY A 737 3.99 -6.58 5.58
C GLY A 737 5.09 -6.76 6.63
N GLY A 738 4.88 -7.60 7.64
CA GLY A 738 5.90 -8.02 8.62
C GLY A 738 5.80 -7.41 10.02
N VAL A 739 4.87 -6.48 10.27
CA VAL A 739 4.61 -5.89 11.60
C VAL A 739 3.13 -6.03 12.00
N SER A 740 2.75 -5.46 13.15
CA SER A 740 1.34 -5.34 13.52
C SER A 740 0.61 -4.40 12.59
N SER A 741 -0.60 -4.80 12.17
CA SER A 741 -1.50 -3.98 11.34
C SER A 741 -1.85 -2.63 11.96
N TRP A 742 -1.71 -2.49 13.28
CA TRP A 742 -1.94 -1.26 14.04
C TRP A 742 -0.71 -0.36 14.12
N LYS A 743 0.43 -0.76 13.52
CA LYS A 743 1.72 -0.07 13.61
C LYS A 743 2.34 0.17 12.23
N GLU A 744 1.57 0.69 11.27
CA GLU A 744 2.03 0.78 9.86
C GLU A 744 3.30 1.60 9.66
N TYR A 745 3.59 2.62 10.47
CA TYR A 745 4.85 3.39 10.34
C TYR A 745 6.12 2.52 10.53
N PHE A 746 5.98 1.30 11.08
CA PHE A 746 7.05 0.31 11.22
C PHE A 746 7.20 -0.63 10.00
N LEU A 747 6.30 -0.56 9.01
CA LEU A 747 6.41 -1.32 7.75
C LEU A 747 7.62 -0.88 6.91
N GLY A 748 8.48 -1.84 6.53
CA GLY A 748 9.55 -1.63 5.54
C GLY A 748 9.10 -1.79 4.08
N ARG A 749 7.84 -2.19 3.83
CA ARG A 749 7.26 -2.42 2.50
C ARG A 749 5.73 -2.36 2.53
N ASN A 750 5.11 -2.39 1.34
CA ASN A 750 3.66 -2.55 1.21
C ASN A 750 3.12 -3.74 2.03
N SER A 751 2.03 -3.48 2.73
CA SER A 751 1.09 -4.47 3.26
C SER A 751 0.04 -4.79 2.20
N TYR A 752 -0.24 -6.09 2.00
CA TYR A 752 -1.24 -6.58 1.05
C TYR A 752 -2.48 -7.17 1.76
N CYS A 753 -2.44 -7.27 3.09
CA CYS A 753 -3.50 -7.82 3.91
C CYS A 753 -4.79 -6.97 3.84
N PRO A 754 -5.96 -7.55 3.48
CA PRO A 754 -7.26 -6.86 3.55
C PRO A 754 -7.87 -6.83 4.96
N LEU A 755 -7.09 -7.24 5.98
CA LEU A 755 -7.48 -7.43 7.38
C LEU A 755 -6.53 -6.70 8.34
N PHE A 756 -6.95 -6.64 9.60
CA PHE A 756 -6.15 -6.08 10.70
C PHE A 756 -5.68 -7.23 11.61
N ILE A 757 -4.46 -7.71 11.36
CA ILE A 757 -3.78 -8.79 12.06
C ILE A 757 -2.67 -8.21 12.94
N ASP A 758 -2.63 -8.60 14.21
CA ASP A 758 -1.44 -8.44 15.06
C ASP A 758 -0.70 -9.80 15.16
N PRO A 759 0.60 -9.88 14.81
CA PRO A 759 1.40 -11.10 14.98
C PRO A 759 1.51 -11.59 16.43
N ASN A 760 1.33 -10.72 17.43
CA ASN A 760 1.37 -11.06 18.84
C ASN A 760 0.00 -11.30 19.47
N GLY A 761 -1.08 -10.82 18.84
CA GLY A 761 -2.46 -11.04 19.28
C GLY A 761 -2.99 -12.45 18.99
N THR A 762 -4.20 -12.73 19.48
CA THR A 762 -4.95 -13.97 19.20
C THR A 762 -6.13 -13.76 18.26
N GLU A 763 -6.56 -12.52 18.04
CA GLU A 763 -7.74 -12.17 17.23
C GLU A 763 -7.37 -11.42 15.94
N VAL A 764 -8.33 -11.37 15.01
CA VAL A 764 -8.20 -10.70 13.71
C VAL A 764 -9.41 -9.77 13.50
N THR A 765 -9.13 -8.48 13.31
CA THR A 765 -10.14 -7.45 13.07
C THR A 765 -10.42 -7.31 11.57
N GLY A 766 -11.69 -7.10 11.22
CA GLY A 766 -12.12 -6.95 9.84
C GLY A 766 -11.63 -5.66 9.19
N GLY A 767 -11.55 -5.65 7.87
CA GLY A 767 -11.31 -4.46 7.07
C GLY A 767 -12.37 -4.32 5.98
N LYS A 768 -12.68 -3.09 5.56
CA LYS A 768 -13.60 -2.82 4.43
C LYS A 768 -13.23 -3.65 3.20
N HIS A 769 -11.94 -3.78 2.91
CA HIS A 769 -11.42 -4.61 1.82
C HIS A 769 -11.87 -6.07 1.91
N MET A 770 -11.81 -6.72 3.08
CA MET A 770 -12.28 -8.11 3.21
C MET A 770 -13.82 -8.23 3.15
N GLU A 771 -14.57 -7.24 3.61
CA GLU A 771 -16.03 -7.24 3.42
C GLU A 771 -16.42 -6.99 1.94
N ALA A 772 -15.62 -6.23 1.19
CA ALA A 772 -15.77 -6.10 -0.25
C ALA A 772 -15.42 -7.40 -0.99
N ILE A 773 -14.40 -8.14 -0.53
CA ILE A 773 -14.08 -9.51 -1.00
C ILE A 773 -15.26 -10.46 -0.75
N ARG A 774 -15.90 -10.41 0.42
CA ARG A 774 -17.14 -11.17 0.71
C ARG A 774 -18.26 -10.81 -0.29
N VAL A 775 -18.51 -9.52 -0.51
CA VAL A 775 -19.58 -9.06 -1.42
C VAL A 775 -19.29 -9.44 -2.88
N SER A 776 -18.01 -9.44 -3.29
CA SER A 776 -17.54 -9.97 -4.58
C SER A 776 -18.13 -11.37 -4.85
N ALA A 777 -17.96 -12.32 -3.93
CA ALA A 777 -18.50 -13.67 -4.05
C ALA A 777 -20.04 -13.74 -3.95
N GLN A 778 -20.66 -12.87 -3.14
CA GLN A 778 -22.13 -12.81 -3.02
C GLN A 778 -22.82 -12.26 -4.26
N ASP A 779 -22.18 -11.33 -4.97
CA ASP A 779 -22.67 -10.78 -6.24
C ASP A 779 -22.46 -11.79 -7.37
N PHE A 780 -21.31 -12.48 -7.40
CA PHE A 780 -21.07 -13.58 -8.34
C PHE A 780 -22.13 -14.68 -8.25
N GLU A 781 -22.54 -15.10 -7.06
CA GLU A 781 -23.60 -16.12 -6.94
C GLU A 781 -24.94 -15.62 -7.48
N CYS A 782 -25.28 -14.33 -7.33
CA CYS A 782 -26.46 -13.75 -7.98
C CYS A 782 -26.37 -13.74 -9.50
N LEU A 783 -25.21 -13.37 -10.06
CA LEU A 783 -24.95 -13.45 -11.50
C LEU A 783 -25.12 -14.90 -12.00
N GLN A 784 -24.56 -15.87 -11.28
CA GLN A 784 -24.66 -17.29 -11.63
C GLN A 784 -26.07 -17.86 -11.45
N MET A 785 -26.85 -17.43 -10.44
CA MET A 785 -28.28 -17.74 -10.33
C MET A 785 -29.03 -17.24 -11.58
N MET A 786 -28.75 -16.02 -12.04
CA MET A 786 -29.37 -15.45 -13.23
C MET A 786 -28.93 -16.15 -14.53
N ARG A 787 -27.64 -16.45 -14.70
CA ARG A 787 -27.12 -17.18 -15.87
C ARG A 787 -27.68 -18.61 -15.94
N ARG A 788 -27.78 -19.32 -14.80
CA ARG A 788 -28.49 -20.61 -14.71
C ARG A 788 -29.96 -20.46 -15.10
N LYS A 789 -30.66 -19.42 -14.64
CA LYS A 789 -32.08 -19.20 -14.99
C LYS A 789 -32.29 -18.89 -16.47
N ILE A 790 -31.39 -18.11 -17.08
CA ILE A 790 -31.36 -17.85 -18.53
C ILE A 790 -31.11 -19.16 -19.30
N ALA A 791 -30.20 -20.02 -18.84
CA ALA A 791 -29.92 -21.31 -19.47
C ALA A 791 -31.07 -22.34 -19.35
N GLU A 792 -31.92 -22.23 -18.33
CA GLU A 792 -33.22 -22.92 -18.29
C GLU A 792 -34.19 -22.35 -19.33
N LEU A 793 -34.37 -21.02 -19.34
CA LEU A 793 -35.30 -20.34 -20.24
C LEU A 793 -34.94 -20.57 -21.72
N LYS A 794 -33.66 -20.66 -22.09
CA LYS A 794 -33.21 -21.02 -23.47
C LYS A 794 -33.82 -22.33 -24.01
N LYS A 795 -34.37 -23.20 -23.15
CA LYS A 795 -35.03 -24.47 -23.53
C LYS A 795 -36.55 -24.36 -23.72
N THR A 796 -37.16 -23.24 -23.33
CA THR A 796 -38.63 -23.07 -23.25
C THR A 796 -39.11 -21.76 -23.89
N ASP A 797 -38.35 -20.68 -23.73
CA ASP A 797 -38.55 -19.36 -24.31
C ASP A 797 -37.18 -18.75 -24.70
N PRO A 798 -36.67 -19.07 -25.91
CA PRO A 798 -35.37 -18.60 -26.35
C PRO A 798 -35.29 -17.08 -26.56
N GLU A 799 -36.40 -16.44 -26.95
CA GLU A 799 -36.45 -15.00 -27.22
C GLU A 799 -36.32 -14.20 -25.92
N ARG A 800 -37.10 -14.55 -24.89
CA ARG A 800 -36.98 -13.93 -23.56
C ARG A 800 -35.63 -14.23 -22.93
N ALA A 801 -35.07 -15.41 -23.13
CA ALA A 801 -33.76 -15.74 -22.62
C ALA A 801 -32.65 -14.88 -23.26
N ALA A 802 -32.71 -14.64 -24.58
CA ALA A 802 -31.78 -13.75 -25.28
C ALA A 802 -31.94 -12.27 -24.85
N GLU A 803 -33.18 -11.81 -24.61
CA GLU A 803 -33.46 -10.48 -24.07
C GLU A 803 -32.84 -10.28 -22.68
N LEU A 804 -33.02 -11.26 -21.78
CA LEU A 804 -32.47 -11.24 -20.43
C LEU A 804 -30.94 -11.36 -20.42
N GLU A 805 -30.36 -12.18 -21.30
CA GLU A 805 -28.90 -12.30 -21.45
C GLU A 805 -28.25 -11.01 -21.95
N LYS A 806 -28.86 -10.34 -22.94
CA LYS A 806 -28.40 -9.02 -23.40
C LYS A 806 -28.48 -7.98 -22.28
N LYS A 807 -29.55 -7.97 -21.49
CA LYS A 807 -29.73 -7.06 -20.35
C LYS A 807 -28.74 -7.34 -19.22
N LEU A 808 -28.51 -8.61 -18.88
CA LEU A 808 -27.54 -9.01 -17.86
C LEU A 808 -26.12 -8.61 -18.25
N ASN A 809 -25.69 -8.87 -19.49
CA ASN A 809 -24.34 -8.52 -19.92
C ASN A 809 -24.14 -6.98 -19.97
N ALA A 810 -25.12 -6.23 -20.48
CA ALA A 810 -25.06 -4.76 -20.47
C ALA A 810 -24.99 -4.18 -19.04
N LEU A 811 -25.70 -4.80 -18.08
CA LEU A 811 -25.64 -4.43 -16.67
C LEU A 811 -24.27 -4.76 -16.05
N VAL A 812 -23.67 -5.90 -16.37
CA VAL A 812 -22.31 -6.24 -15.92
C VAL A 812 -21.30 -5.20 -16.44
N ASP A 813 -21.44 -4.73 -17.68
CA ASP A 813 -20.60 -3.66 -18.23
C ASP A 813 -20.82 -2.29 -17.55
N GLU A 814 -22.07 -1.92 -17.21
CA GLU A 814 -22.37 -0.72 -16.40
C GLU A 814 -21.68 -0.81 -15.03
N VAL A 815 -21.83 -1.93 -14.33
CA VAL A 815 -21.29 -2.14 -12.99
C VAL A 815 -19.77 -2.15 -12.98
N LEU A 816 -19.14 -2.77 -13.98
CA LEU A 816 -17.69 -2.80 -14.14
C LEU A 816 -17.11 -1.45 -14.56
N LEU A 817 -17.83 -0.66 -15.36
CA LEU A 817 -17.45 0.71 -15.63
C LEU A 817 -17.55 1.56 -14.36
N SER A 818 -18.67 1.49 -13.62
CA SER A 818 -18.95 2.29 -12.41
C SER A 818 -18.64 3.79 -12.58
N ALA A 819 -18.98 4.33 -13.76
CA ALA A 819 -18.72 5.71 -14.15
C ALA A 819 -19.30 6.71 -13.14
N PRO A 820 -18.55 7.78 -12.78
CA PRO A 820 -19.12 8.95 -12.13
C PRO A 820 -20.26 9.58 -12.95
N GLU A 821 -21.10 10.36 -12.27
CA GLU A 821 -22.11 11.18 -12.95
C GLU A 821 -21.44 12.18 -13.90
N GLY A 822 -21.89 12.21 -15.15
CA GLY A 822 -21.40 13.10 -16.20
C GLY A 822 -20.31 12.54 -17.13
N THR A 823 -19.78 11.34 -16.88
CA THR A 823 -18.90 10.64 -17.84
C THR A 823 -19.64 10.25 -19.12
N ASP A 824 -18.95 10.37 -20.26
CA ASP A 824 -19.45 9.93 -21.57
C ASP A 824 -19.18 8.42 -21.77
N PRO A 825 -20.22 7.56 -21.87
CA PRO A 825 -20.03 6.12 -22.08
C PRO A 825 -19.58 5.77 -23.51
N GLU A 826 -19.64 6.69 -24.48
CA GLU A 826 -19.08 6.48 -25.83
C GLU A 826 -17.56 6.78 -25.86
N ASN A 827 -17.03 7.49 -24.85
CA ASN A 827 -15.61 7.80 -24.73
C ASN A 827 -14.79 6.61 -24.19
N ALA A 828 -14.39 5.72 -25.09
CA ALA A 828 -13.65 4.51 -24.76
C ALA A 828 -12.31 4.75 -24.02
N GLU A 829 -11.62 5.88 -24.25
CA GLU A 829 -10.35 6.19 -23.57
C GLU A 829 -10.57 6.62 -22.11
N GLU A 830 -11.63 7.38 -21.84
CA GLU A 830 -12.08 7.73 -20.49
C GLU A 830 -12.60 6.51 -19.74
N CYS A 831 -13.42 5.69 -20.39
CA CYS A 831 -13.93 4.44 -19.82
C CYS A 831 -12.80 3.47 -19.44
N ALA A 832 -11.75 3.36 -20.26
CA ALA A 832 -10.57 2.55 -19.94
C ALA A 832 -9.81 3.09 -18.71
N LYS A 833 -9.60 4.41 -18.62
CA LYS A 833 -8.98 5.04 -17.43
C LYS A 833 -9.81 4.81 -16.17
N ILE A 834 -11.13 4.96 -16.24
CA ILE A 834 -12.06 4.71 -15.12
C ILE A 834 -12.03 3.23 -14.69
N ARG A 835 -11.89 2.28 -15.62
CA ARG A 835 -11.75 0.85 -15.28
C ARG A 835 -10.36 0.52 -14.68
N ALA A 836 -9.30 1.18 -15.12
CA ALA A 836 -7.93 0.97 -14.61
C ALA A 836 -7.61 1.70 -13.28
N GLU A 837 -8.38 2.73 -12.91
CA GLU A 837 -8.14 3.54 -11.71
C GLU A 837 -8.53 2.81 -10.41
N ILE A 838 -7.56 2.18 -9.75
CA ILE A 838 -7.76 1.37 -8.53
C ILE A 838 -7.51 2.13 -7.22
N ASN A 839 -7.15 3.42 -7.24
CA ASN A 839 -6.97 4.22 -6.01
C ASN A 839 -8.30 4.56 -5.35
N TRP A 840 -8.39 4.40 -4.02
CA TRP A 840 -9.65 4.60 -3.30
C TRP A 840 -10.15 6.05 -3.31
N SER A 841 -9.26 7.03 -3.33
CA SER A 841 -9.61 8.45 -3.42
C SER A 841 -10.14 8.89 -4.80
N ALA A 842 -10.21 7.98 -5.79
CA ALA A 842 -10.78 8.28 -7.09
C ALA A 842 -12.32 8.46 -7.03
N ASN A 843 -12.83 9.33 -7.90
CA ASN A 843 -14.27 9.47 -8.12
C ASN A 843 -14.81 8.24 -8.86
N ARG A 844 -15.87 7.62 -8.34
CA ARG A 844 -16.47 6.38 -8.86
C ARG A 844 -17.90 6.22 -8.33
N ASP A 845 -18.82 5.73 -9.15
CA ASP A 845 -20.12 5.27 -8.67
C ASP A 845 -20.00 3.92 -7.94
N ARG A 846 -19.80 3.99 -6.63
CA ARG A 846 -19.71 2.82 -5.74
C ARG A 846 -21.06 2.22 -5.37
N THR A 847 -22.13 2.56 -6.09
CA THR A 847 -23.51 2.05 -5.90
C THR A 847 -24.02 1.21 -7.07
N ALA A 848 -23.31 1.18 -8.22
CA ALA A 848 -23.77 0.46 -9.41
C ALA A 848 -24.04 -1.03 -9.15
N SER A 849 -23.14 -1.73 -8.44
CA SER A 849 -23.32 -3.16 -8.13
C SER A 849 -24.58 -3.43 -7.30
N GLU A 850 -24.93 -2.55 -6.36
CA GLU A 850 -26.18 -2.65 -5.59
C GLU A 850 -27.41 -2.39 -6.45
N ARG A 851 -27.36 -1.45 -7.41
CA ARG A 851 -28.45 -1.27 -8.39
C ARG A 851 -28.63 -2.53 -9.25
N GLY A 852 -27.53 -3.07 -9.77
CA GLY A 852 -27.55 -4.28 -10.59
C GLY A 852 -28.02 -5.52 -9.83
N ARG A 853 -27.49 -5.74 -8.62
CA ARG A 853 -27.94 -6.79 -7.70
C ARG A 853 -29.44 -6.69 -7.43
N ARG A 854 -29.98 -5.47 -7.22
CA ARG A 854 -31.41 -5.26 -6.99
C ARG A 854 -32.25 -5.61 -8.22
N TRP A 855 -31.75 -5.37 -9.43
CA TRP A 855 -32.41 -5.83 -10.67
C TRP A 855 -32.39 -7.36 -10.78
N ILE A 856 -31.24 -8.01 -10.53
CA ILE A 856 -31.10 -9.48 -10.57
C ILE A 856 -32.05 -10.15 -9.57
N LEU A 857 -32.04 -9.72 -8.30
CA LEU A 857 -32.87 -10.33 -7.26
C LEU A 857 -34.37 -10.18 -7.56
N LYS A 858 -34.79 -9.07 -8.19
CA LYS A 858 -36.14 -8.94 -8.73
C LYS A 858 -36.40 -9.93 -9.85
N CYS A 859 -35.60 -9.96 -10.91
CA CYS A 859 -35.82 -10.86 -12.06
C CYS A 859 -35.73 -12.37 -11.73
N LEU A 860 -35.23 -12.73 -10.54
CA LEU A 860 -35.25 -14.09 -10.00
C LEU A 860 -36.50 -14.41 -9.14
N THR A 861 -37.32 -13.42 -8.78
CA THR A 861 -38.41 -13.57 -7.78
C THR A 861 -39.72 -12.83 -8.10
N GLU A 862 -39.72 -11.94 -9.11
CA GLU A 862 -40.85 -11.14 -9.64
C GLU A 862 -41.07 -11.48 -11.13
#